data_AF-A0AAN8A6C4-F1
#
_entry.id   AF-A0AAN8A6C4-F1
#
_cell.length_a   1.000
_cell.length_b   1.000
_cell.length_c   1.000
_cell.angle_alpha   90.00
_cell.angle_beta   90.00
_cell.angle_gamma   90.00
#
_symmetry.space_group_name_H-M   'P 1'
#
loop_
_entity.id
_entity.type
_entity.pdbx_description
1 polymer ?
#
loop_
_entity_poly.entity_id
_entity_poly.type
_entity_poly.pdbx_seq_one_letter_code
_entity_poly.pdbx_strand_id
1 'polypeptide(L)'
;MSQKQEEFFKPVGEAAEELSNEKLDNNNNNATTTTTTKDTNNVDTNNDIGLKKTGAEDAMGHPVQEIESLCMNCHENGTTRLLLTSIPYFREVVIMSFECPHCGFKNSEIQPASTIQELGSKYQLKVEQKEDFNRQVIKSETATCKFVELDIEIPPKRGVLTTVEGLLTEMIDDLSADQEERLKVDKNLHDQIEAVINKVKSYIQCEPNTLPLTFILDDPAGNSWIEYKPGEPQHKWSHREYARSDEQNVLVGILTRDQLEQRRQEKLKALSNRGRNTSEAAKVETTVHGFLSDSTDIENFNNEVQTFTASCPSCGSSCDTHMKPVDIPHFKEVIIMSTVCDHCGYKSNEVKTGGAIPEKGRRITLYCDDPSDLSRDILKSETCLLKVPELHLDIQEGTLGGRFTTLEGLLKQVYDELESRVFTQTSDSMDEATKANWLKFFDDLKEALAGKRKFTVIMEDPLAGSYIQNVYAPDEDPNMKIEDYERTPEQNEDLGLTQMKLPTQSQIGYALQKTIQNFSQLYSNVQAKEDKDCNDKSLYMTSFKFEPIRFEDVVEYKDWNELNTNNINSIFKEYNFPYFKECPLWKLLIVPKITTLILAVDHVLSDGIGTIKFWQYFIENLGPQMDNINNPVLYHPDSLTEPIKEYVHPYDLWPISKLWNLKRLIIPYLIKYFPNLATGSNSQLLQFNQYQFPDNLLNMKLSKPFNYQIKNSNIHHILNIPYSKLKSILDDCKKNQVSLTSYIAAVFAIVLNSNINNENANTNNGSIFKIDIPMNTRSVCQNMLNIDPSVLEIGNFVAGLEIKINRAELTNVWCVAQFIQSNILTFTKTNIDDTIQQVKLLDVIQIKDFLLQKLHNQGPGGTFEITNLGLQDFAHHNNGFIVEDLIFDEPQGISDIFTGSIATTKKGGMNICISIPETIDYQLSNFYEEVNNYFDMF
;
A
#
# COMPACT_ATOMS: atom_id res chain seq x y z
N MET A 1 -0.11 38.03 -2.37
CA MET A 1 -0.95 37.68 -3.54
C MET A 1 -1.99 38.77 -3.72
N SER A 2 -2.76 38.77 -4.81
CA SER A 2 -3.96 39.63 -4.95
C SER A 2 -5.22 38.85 -4.56
N GLN A 3 -6.20 39.52 -3.96
CA GLN A 3 -7.42 38.89 -3.42
C GLN A 3 -8.19 38.07 -4.47
N LYS A 4 -8.11 38.47 -5.75
CA LYS A 4 -8.68 37.73 -6.90
C LYS A 4 -8.18 36.30 -7.12
N GLN A 5 -7.14 35.85 -6.41
CA GLN A 5 -6.67 34.46 -6.50
C GLN A 5 -7.34 33.52 -5.48
N GLU A 6 -8.01 34.07 -4.45
CA GLU A 6 -8.66 33.29 -3.39
C GLU A 6 -10.14 32.97 -3.73
N GLU A 7 -10.74 33.72 -4.66
CA GLU A 7 -12.14 33.59 -5.10
C GLU A 7 -12.49 32.21 -5.68
N PHE A 8 -11.51 31.48 -6.24
CA PHE A 8 -11.71 30.19 -6.91
C PHE A 8 -11.99 29.00 -5.98
N PHE A 9 -11.88 29.20 -4.67
CA PHE A 9 -12.04 28.15 -3.67
C PHE A 9 -13.21 28.37 -2.70
N LYS A 10 -14.00 29.44 -2.90
CA LYS A 10 -15.17 29.75 -2.08
C LYS A 10 -16.22 28.62 -2.17
N PRO A 11 -17.00 28.36 -1.10
CA PRO A 11 -18.14 27.45 -1.14
C PRO A 11 -19.11 27.78 -2.29
N VAL A 12 -19.73 26.74 -2.84
CA VAL A 12 -20.57 26.86 -4.04
C VAL A 12 -21.76 27.79 -3.75
N GLY A 13 -21.77 28.96 -4.39
CA GLY A 13 -22.74 30.02 -4.20
C GLY A 13 -22.14 31.42 -4.37
N GLU A 14 -21.01 31.72 -3.71
CA GLU A 14 -20.45 33.08 -3.71
C GLU A 14 -19.74 33.43 -5.03
N ALA A 15 -18.97 32.49 -5.59
CA ALA A 15 -18.32 32.64 -6.90
C ALA A 15 -19.33 32.80 -8.08
N ALA A 16 -20.63 32.61 -7.84
CA ALA A 16 -21.69 32.73 -8.86
C ALA A 16 -22.09 34.18 -9.20
N GLU A 17 -21.71 35.14 -8.35
CA GLU A 17 -22.07 36.55 -8.52
C GLU A 17 -20.92 37.38 -9.11
N GLU A 18 -19.68 37.14 -8.68
CA GLU A 18 -18.50 37.92 -9.14
C GLU A 18 -18.28 37.79 -10.66
N LEU A 19 -18.50 36.58 -11.22
CA LEU A 19 -18.42 36.29 -12.66
C LEU A 19 -19.46 37.04 -13.53
N SER A 20 -20.47 37.71 -12.97
CA SER A 20 -21.43 38.47 -13.79
C SER A 20 -20.93 39.85 -14.23
N ASN A 21 -19.87 40.38 -13.59
CA ASN A 21 -19.44 41.77 -13.80
C ASN A 21 -18.27 41.96 -14.79
N GLU A 22 -17.54 40.90 -15.17
CA GLU A 22 -16.32 41.01 -16.01
C GLU A 22 -16.56 40.77 -17.52
N LYS A 23 -17.76 41.03 -18.04
CA LYS A 23 -18.08 40.90 -19.50
C LYS A 23 -18.07 42.22 -20.28
N LEU A 24 -17.21 43.16 -19.87
CA LEU A 24 -16.86 44.38 -20.62
C LEU A 24 -15.38 44.73 -20.47
N ASP A 25 -14.48 44.00 -21.14
CA ASP A 25 -13.39 44.59 -21.95
C ASP A 25 -12.53 43.54 -22.70
N ASN A 26 -11.67 44.03 -23.60
CA ASN A 26 -10.54 43.34 -24.24
C ASN A 26 -10.85 42.20 -25.22
N ASN A 27 -11.13 42.59 -26.47
CA ASN A 27 -10.96 41.76 -27.66
C ASN A 27 -9.59 42.08 -28.33
N ASN A 28 -9.05 41.12 -29.08
CA ASN A 28 -7.87 41.21 -30.00
C ASN A 28 -6.45 41.25 -29.39
N ASN A 29 -5.62 40.23 -29.69
CA ASN A 29 -4.59 40.32 -30.76
C ASN A 29 -3.68 39.05 -30.86
N ASN A 30 -3.52 38.54 -32.10
CA ASN A 30 -2.35 37.84 -32.69
C ASN A 30 -1.79 36.52 -32.05
N ALA A 31 -0.86 35.77 -32.66
CA ALA A 31 -0.79 35.09 -33.98
C ALA A 31 0.67 34.60 -34.32
N THR A 32 0.93 33.27 -34.27
CA THR A 32 1.97 32.47 -35.02
C THR A 32 3.49 32.83 -34.83
N THR A 33 4.55 32.11 -35.30
CA THR A 33 4.75 30.94 -36.23
C THR A 33 6.09 30.16 -36.03
N THR A 34 6.08 28.81 -36.12
CA THR A 34 7.06 27.85 -36.77
C THR A 34 8.60 27.73 -36.47
N THR A 35 9.07 26.45 -36.31
CA THR A 35 10.28 25.75 -36.90
C THR A 35 11.73 26.12 -36.43
N THR A 36 12.87 25.35 -36.49
CA THR A 36 13.36 23.92 -36.74
C THR A 36 14.94 23.90 -36.58
N THR A 37 15.84 22.87 -36.60
CA THR A 37 15.93 21.36 -36.69
C THR A 37 17.41 20.84 -36.58
N LYS A 38 17.64 19.54 -36.22
CA LYS A 38 18.75 18.61 -36.69
C LYS A 38 20.21 18.87 -36.21
N ASP A 39 21.22 17.96 -36.21
CA ASP A 39 21.44 16.49 -36.43
C ASP A 39 22.90 16.07 -35.98
N THR A 40 23.27 14.76 -36.01
CA THR A 40 24.62 14.11 -36.21
C THR A 40 25.39 13.40 -35.05
N ASN A 41 26.38 12.53 -35.39
CA ASN A 41 26.91 11.36 -34.61
C ASN A 41 28.48 11.25 -34.59
N ASN A 42 29.09 10.44 -33.66
CA ASN A 42 30.03 9.30 -33.98
C ASN A 42 30.95 8.74 -32.82
N VAL A 43 30.86 7.41 -32.54
CA VAL A 43 31.89 6.32 -32.66
C VAL A 43 33.19 6.21 -31.77
N ASP A 44 33.40 5.00 -31.18
CA ASP A 44 34.65 4.27 -30.71
C ASP A 44 35.48 4.74 -29.47
N THR A 45 36.23 3.91 -28.68
CA THR A 45 36.56 2.43 -28.66
C THR A 45 37.01 1.88 -27.26
N ASN A 46 36.88 0.55 -27.05
CA ASN A 46 37.62 -0.37 -26.12
C ASN A 46 37.56 -0.16 -24.57
N ASN A 47 37.63 -1.18 -23.68
CA ASN A 47 38.38 -2.46 -23.72
C ASN A 47 37.70 -3.61 -22.92
N ASP A 48 38.29 -4.82 -22.92
CA ASP A 48 37.59 -6.12 -22.70
C ASP A 48 37.84 -6.85 -21.36
N ILE A 49 36.92 -7.75 -20.95
CA ILE A 49 37.13 -8.81 -19.93
C ILE A 49 36.42 -10.12 -20.34
N GLY A 50 37.21 -11.13 -20.71
CA GLY A 50 36.94 -12.56 -20.47
C GLY A 50 35.83 -13.29 -21.26
N LEU A 51 34.80 -12.61 -21.76
CA LEU A 51 33.59 -13.25 -22.33
C LEU A 51 33.58 -13.24 -23.86
N LYS A 52 33.93 -14.37 -24.48
CA LYS A 52 33.80 -14.55 -25.94
C LYS A 52 32.35 -14.81 -26.32
N LYS A 53 31.69 -13.81 -26.92
CA LYS A 53 30.44 -14.04 -27.65
C LYS A 53 30.73 -14.88 -28.89
N THR A 54 30.12 -16.06 -29.01
CA THR A 54 30.38 -16.99 -30.12
C THR A 54 29.74 -16.58 -31.45
N GLY A 55 28.74 -15.69 -31.40
CA GLY A 55 27.91 -15.35 -32.55
C GLY A 55 26.86 -16.42 -32.90
N ALA A 56 26.73 -17.47 -32.08
CA ALA A 56 25.60 -18.40 -32.12
C ALA A 56 24.53 -17.96 -31.11
N GLU A 57 23.27 -18.07 -31.51
CA GLU A 57 22.08 -17.79 -30.71
C GLU A 57 21.18 -19.04 -30.66
N ASP A 58 20.38 -19.18 -29.61
CA ASP A 58 19.35 -20.22 -29.55
C ASP A 58 18.11 -19.87 -30.41
N ALA A 59 17.10 -20.75 -30.40
CA ALA A 59 15.87 -20.57 -31.18
C ALA A 59 15.02 -19.34 -30.75
N MET A 60 15.39 -18.64 -29.68
CA MET A 60 14.72 -17.46 -29.15
C MET A 60 15.63 -16.21 -29.18
N GLY A 61 16.87 -16.32 -29.66
CA GLY A 61 17.82 -15.22 -29.81
C GLY A 61 18.83 -15.06 -28.67
N HIS A 62 18.91 -16.00 -27.71
CA HIS A 62 19.84 -15.87 -26.58
C HIS A 62 21.27 -16.25 -27.01
N PRO A 63 22.29 -15.38 -26.76
CA PRO A 63 23.64 -15.59 -27.28
C PRO A 63 24.46 -16.59 -26.45
N VAL A 64 25.07 -17.58 -27.11
CA VAL A 64 26.02 -18.51 -26.49
C VAL A 64 27.36 -17.83 -26.24
N GLN A 65 27.85 -17.92 -25.00
CA GLN A 65 29.09 -17.31 -24.53
C GLN A 65 30.13 -18.40 -24.20
N GLU A 66 31.40 -18.15 -24.51
CA GLU A 66 32.53 -19.03 -24.18
C GLU A 66 33.46 -18.37 -23.16
N ILE A 67 33.86 -19.14 -22.17
CA ILE A 67 34.85 -18.77 -21.15
C ILE A 67 35.85 -19.94 -20.96
N GLU A 68 37.13 -19.65 -20.75
CA GLU A 68 38.10 -20.68 -20.37
C GLU A 68 37.88 -21.11 -18.92
N SER A 69 38.07 -22.40 -18.63
CA SER A 69 37.81 -22.95 -17.29
C SER A 69 38.73 -24.14 -17.00
N LEU A 70 39.17 -24.28 -15.75
CA LEU A 70 40.09 -25.34 -15.35
C LEU A 70 39.42 -26.71 -15.42
N CYS A 71 40.01 -27.68 -16.13
CA CYS A 71 39.51 -29.04 -16.13
C CYS A 71 39.83 -29.74 -14.81
N MET A 72 38.81 -30.08 -14.01
CA MET A 72 39.00 -30.77 -12.73
C MET A 72 39.56 -32.21 -12.86
N ASN A 73 39.60 -32.77 -14.07
CA ASN A 73 40.22 -34.07 -14.35
C ASN A 73 41.74 -33.93 -14.57
N CYS A 74 42.17 -33.23 -15.64
CA CYS A 74 43.59 -33.13 -16.01
C CYS A 74 44.31 -31.86 -15.54
N HIS A 75 43.60 -30.92 -14.90
CA HIS A 75 44.12 -29.65 -14.37
C HIS A 75 44.74 -28.71 -15.43
N GLU A 76 44.39 -28.90 -16.70
CA GLU A 76 44.64 -28.00 -17.83
C GLU A 76 43.37 -27.21 -18.19
N ASN A 77 43.48 -26.09 -18.91
CA ASN A 77 42.30 -25.33 -19.35
C ASN A 77 41.46 -26.12 -20.37
N GLY A 78 40.13 -26.08 -20.19
CA GLY A 78 39.13 -26.39 -21.21
C GLY A 78 38.21 -25.18 -21.44
N THR A 79 37.13 -25.38 -22.19
CA THR A 79 36.17 -24.33 -22.53
C THR A 79 34.82 -24.65 -21.90
N THR A 80 34.25 -23.70 -21.16
CA THR A 80 32.83 -23.73 -20.76
C THR A 80 32.02 -22.88 -21.73
N ARG A 81 30.96 -23.47 -22.29
CA ARG A 81 29.91 -22.77 -23.03
C ARG A 81 28.74 -22.49 -22.10
N LEU A 82 28.39 -21.21 -21.97
CA LEU A 82 27.23 -20.73 -21.24
C LEU A 82 26.12 -20.41 -22.24
N LEU A 83 24.99 -21.09 -22.10
CA LEU A 83 23.73 -20.74 -22.77
C LEU A 83 22.71 -20.36 -21.70
N LEU A 84 22.46 -19.05 -21.59
CA LEU A 84 21.27 -18.52 -20.91
C LEU A 84 20.07 -18.80 -21.81
N THR A 85 19.04 -19.48 -21.31
CA THR A 85 17.83 -19.77 -22.10
C THR A 85 16.62 -19.95 -21.18
N SER A 86 15.42 -20.03 -21.76
CA SER A 86 14.17 -20.26 -21.04
C SER A 86 13.55 -21.58 -21.50
N ILE A 87 13.43 -22.53 -20.58
CA ILE A 87 12.74 -23.81 -20.81
C ILE A 87 11.28 -23.64 -20.35
N PRO A 88 10.27 -24.02 -21.15
CA PRO A 88 8.88 -23.96 -20.71
C PRO A 88 8.66 -24.68 -19.38
N TYR A 89 7.84 -24.09 -18.50
CA TYR A 89 7.64 -24.47 -17.09
C TYR A 89 8.83 -24.20 -16.14
N PHE A 90 9.90 -23.56 -16.62
CA PHE A 90 10.97 -22.99 -15.80
C PHE A 90 11.08 -21.47 -16.03
N ARG A 91 11.70 -20.78 -15.08
CA ARG A 91 12.24 -19.43 -15.29
C ARG A 91 13.59 -19.53 -16.02
N GLU A 92 14.35 -18.44 -16.12
CA GLU A 92 15.66 -18.45 -16.77
C GLU A 92 16.59 -19.53 -16.21
N VAL A 93 17.27 -20.27 -17.09
CA VAL A 93 18.27 -21.30 -16.73
C VAL A 93 19.59 -21.04 -17.44
N VAL A 94 20.69 -21.34 -16.75
CA VAL A 94 22.04 -21.37 -17.31
C VAL A 94 22.40 -22.82 -17.63
N ILE A 95 22.54 -23.14 -18.92
CA ILE A 95 23.11 -24.41 -19.37
C ILE A 95 24.62 -24.20 -19.54
N MET A 96 25.43 -24.92 -18.77
CA MET A 96 26.88 -24.84 -18.79
C MET A 96 27.47 -26.14 -19.35
N SER A 97 27.96 -26.12 -20.59
CA SER A 97 28.61 -27.28 -21.22
C SER A 97 30.12 -27.08 -21.29
N PHE A 98 30.85 -27.84 -20.49
CA PHE A 98 32.31 -27.85 -20.43
C PHE A 98 32.89 -28.95 -21.33
N GLU A 99 33.93 -28.63 -22.09
CA GLU A 99 34.74 -29.60 -22.84
C GLU A 99 36.23 -29.31 -22.69
N CYS A 100 37.02 -30.31 -22.27
CA CYS A 100 38.47 -30.21 -22.20
C CYS A 100 39.13 -30.83 -23.45
N PRO A 101 39.87 -30.06 -24.26
CA PRO A 101 40.55 -30.58 -25.45
C PRO A 101 41.79 -31.45 -25.11
N HIS A 102 42.29 -31.40 -23.86
CA HIS A 102 43.49 -32.12 -23.44
C HIS A 102 43.21 -33.56 -22.98
N CYS A 103 42.09 -33.81 -22.31
CA CYS A 103 41.73 -35.15 -21.81
C CYS A 103 40.37 -35.67 -22.32
N GLY A 104 39.63 -34.89 -23.11
CA GLY A 104 38.31 -35.27 -23.64
C GLY A 104 37.18 -35.29 -22.62
N PHE A 105 37.43 -34.89 -21.36
CA PHE A 105 36.39 -34.79 -20.32
C PHE A 105 35.33 -33.75 -20.71
N LYS A 106 34.06 -34.12 -20.56
CA LYS A 106 32.91 -33.26 -20.81
C LYS A 106 31.98 -33.26 -19.59
N ASN A 107 31.37 -32.11 -19.31
CA ASN A 107 30.34 -31.96 -18.29
C ASN A 107 29.22 -31.06 -18.83
N SER A 108 27.96 -31.32 -18.45
CA SER A 108 26.81 -30.49 -18.82
C SER A 108 25.93 -30.26 -17.59
N GLU A 109 26.11 -29.08 -17.00
CA GLU A 109 25.44 -28.65 -15.77
C GLU A 109 24.28 -27.70 -16.11
N ILE A 110 23.19 -27.77 -15.33
CA ILE A 110 22.11 -26.77 -15.36
C ILE A 110 22.06 -26.09 -14.00
N GLN A 111 22.05 -24.76 -14.02
CA GLN A 111 21.77 -23.93 -12.84
C GLN A 111 20.50 -23.11 -13.11
N PRO A 112 19.43 -23.25 -12.31
CA PRO A 112 18.26 -22.37 -12.39
C PRO A 112 18.60 -20.99 -11.81
N ALA A 113 18.11 -19.91 -12.42
CA ALA A 113 18.29 -18.56 -11.87
C ALA A 113 17.42 -18.28 -10.62
N SER A 114 16.50 -19.18 -10.27
CA SER A 114 15.56 -19.03 -9.15
C SER A 114 15.82 -20.02 -8.00
N THR A 115 15.97 -19.49 -6.79
CA THR A 115 16.12 -20.27 -5.56
C THR A 115 14.78 -20.83 -5.06
N ILE A 116 14.51 -22.10 -5.38
CA ILE A 116 13.45 -22.97 -4.82
C ILE A 116 12.01 -22.57 -5.24
N GLN A 117 11.19 -23.57 -5.64
CA GLN A 117 9.76 -23.39 -5.95
C GLN A 117 8.89 -23.42 -4.68
N GLU A 118 7.65 -22.93 -4.77
CA GLU A 118 6.66 -22.90 -3.66
C GLU A 118 6.31 -24.31 -3.13
N LEU A 119 6.26 -25.30 -4.03
CA LEU A 119 5.98 -26.70 -3.70
C LEU A 119 7.14 -27.63 -4.12
N GLY A 120 7.27 -28.79 -3.46
CA GLY A 120 8.15 -29.87 -3.92
C GLY A 120 7.51 -30.65 -5.07
N SER A 121 8.28 -31.07 -6.07
CA SER A 121 7.78 -31.81 -7.23
C SER A 121 8.14 -33.28 -7.15
N LYS A 122 7.19 -34.15 -7.51
CA LYS A 122 7.41 -35.60 -7.62
C LYS A 122 6.97 -36.10 -8.98
N TYR A 123 7.92 -36.64 -9.74
CA TYR A 123 7.66 -37.33 -11.00
C TYR A 123 7.79 -38.83 -10.82
N GLN A 124 6.90 -39.58 -11.48
CA GLN A 124 7.01 -41.03 -11.61
C GLN A 124 6.86 -41.40 -13.08
N LEU A 125 7.86 -42.11 -13.59
CA LEU A 125 7.96 -42.65 -14.94
C LEU A 125 7.99 -44.18 -14.89
N LYS A 126 7.22 -44.83 -15.76
CA LYS A 126 7.36 -46.26 -16.08
C LYS A 126 8.05 -46.41 -17.42
N VAL A 127 9.25 -46.96 -17.36
CA VAL A 127 10.04 -47.41 -18.51
C VAL A 127 9.47 -48.75 -18.93
N GLU A 128 8.78 -48.79 -20.07
CA GLU A 128 8.14 -50.00 -20.63
C GLU A 128 8.83 -50.46 -21.92
N GLN A 129 9.55 -49.56 -22.59
CA GLN A 129 10.26 -49.81 -23.86
C GLN A 129 11.64 -49.12 -23.85
N LYS A 130 12.54 -49.46 -24.79
CA LYS A 130 13.90 -48.90 -24.79
C LYS A 130 13.90 -47.38 -25.03
N GLU A 131 12.91 -46.89 -25.76
CA GLU A 131 12.67 -45.49 -26.09
C GLU A 131 12.29 -44.63 -24.86
N ASP A 132 11.90 -45.25 -23.74
CA ASP A 132 11.67 -44.57 -22.46
C ASP A 132 12.97 -44.22 -21.72
N PHE A 133 14.03 -45.01 -21.88
CA PHE A 133 15.35 -44.73 -21.28
C PHE A 133 15.98 -43.45 -21.86
N ASN A 134 15.65 -43.12 -23.11
CA ASN A 134 16.09 -41.91 -23.81
C ASN A 134 15.41 -40.61 -23.34
N ARG A 135 14.47 -40.66 -22.38
CA ARG A 135 13.80 -39.43 -21.91
C ARG A 135 14.80 -38.48 -21.26
N GLN A 136 14.67 -37.19 -21.58
CA GLN A 136 15.43 -36.14 -20.91
C GLN A 136 15.00 -36.02 -19.44
N VAL A 137 15.99 -35.84 -18.57
CA VAL A 137 15.83 -35.66 -17.12
C VAL A 137 16.68 -34.47 -16.71
N ILE A 138 16.03 -33.49 -16.08
CA ILE A 138 16.71 -32.44 -15.31
C ILE A 138 16.68 -32.88 -13.85
N LYS A 139 17.82 -33.33 -13.34
CA LYS A 139 17.99 -33.60 -11.92
C LYS A 139 18.50 -32.32 -11.25
N SER A 140 17.80 -31.80 -10.25
CA SER A 140 18.30 -30.71 -9.42
C SER A 140 19.25 -31.24 -8.34
N GLU A 141 19.92 -30.35 -7.60
CA GLU A 141 20.85 -30.75 -6.55
C GLU A 141 20.19 -31.41 -5.33
N THR A 142 18.97 -30.98 -5.00
CA THR A 142 18.13 -31.47 -3.88
C THR A 142 17.35 -32.74 -4.23
N ALA A 143 17.28 -33.12 -5.51
CA ALA A 143 16.46 -34.22 -5.96
C ALA A 143 17.04 -35.61 -5.62
N THR A 144 16.13 -36.52 -5.25
CA THR A 144 16.42 -37.94 -5.01
C THR A 144 15.84 -38.79 -6.14
N CYS A 145 16.67 -39.61 -6.76
CA CYS A 145 16.28 -40.55 -7.82
C CYS A 145 16.11 -41.96 -7.23
N LYS A 146 15.00 -42.65 -7.52
CA LYS A 146 14.77 -44.03 -7.08
C LYS A 146 14.35 -44.92 -8.25
N PHE A 147 14.94 -46.11 -8.33
CA PHE A 147 14.63 -47.15 -9.32
C PHE A 147 14.11 -48.39 -8.59
N VAL A 148 12.78 -48.55 -8.55
CA VAL A 148 12.11 -49.39 -7.55
C VAL A 148 12.45 -50.88 -7.70
N GLU A 149 12.44 -51.40 -8.92
CA GLU A 149 12.69 -52.81 -9.23
C GLU A 149 14.20 -53.14 -9.23
N LEU A 150 15.05 -52.12 -9.39
CA LEU A 150 16.49 -52.24 -9.20
C LEU A 150 16.90 -52.21 -7.72
N ASP A 151 16.06 -51.68 -6.83
CA ASP A 151 16.38 -51.38 -5.41
C ASP A 151 17.58 -50.42 -5.29
N ILE A 152 17.54 -49.35 -6.08
CA ILE A 152 18.60 -48.33 -6.18
C ILE A 152 18.04 -46.95 -5.87
N GLU A 153 18.75 -46.20 -5.03
CA GLU A 153 18.47 -44.82 -4.67
C GLU A 153 19.74 -43.97 -4.86
N ILE A 154 19.66 -42.96 -5.73
CA ILE A 154 20.74 -41.98 -5.94
C ILE A 154 20.35 -40.72 -5.15
N PRO A 155 21.14 -40.33 -4.13
CA PRO A 155 20.80 -39.20 -3.25
C PRO A 155 20.97 -37.84 -3.94
N PRO A 156 20.62 -36.74 -3.22
CA PRO A 156 21.09 -35.40 -3.54
C PRO A 156 22.59 -35.37 -3.87
N LYS A 157 22.89 -34.81 -5.04
CA LYS A 157 24.18 -34.64 -5.75
C LYS A 157 23.90 -33.49 -6.74
N ARG A 158 24.91 -32.69 -7.11
CA ARG A 158 24.85 -31.55 -8.07
C ARG A 158 23.90 -31.78 -9.25
N GLY A 159 23.28 -30.70 -9.72
CA GLY A 159 22.31 -30.74 -10.82
C GLY A 159 22.92 -31.14 -12.17
N VAL A 160 22.21 -31.95 -12.94
CA VAL A 160 22.67 -32.49 -14.24
C VAL A 160 21.50 -32.57 -15.23
N LEU A 161 21.76 -32.15 -16.48
CA LEU A 161 20.90 -32.46 -17.64
C LEU A 161 21.37 -33.77 -18.27
N THR A 162 20.54 -34.80 -18.21
CA THR A 162 20.91 -36.17 -18.64
C THR A 162 19.68 -36.93 -19.16
N THR A 163 19.78 -38.25 -19.30
CA THR A 163 18.65 -39.15 -19.57
C THR A 163 18.51 -40.20 -18.47
N VAL A 164 17.42 -40.97 -18.51
CA VAL A 164 17.23 -42.12 -17.60
C VAL A 164 18.31 -43.18 -17.81
N GLU A 165 18.78 -43.39 -19.06
CA GLU A 165 19.96 -44.22 -19.37
C GLU A 165 21.26 -43.61 -18.81
N GLY A 166 21.40 -42.28 -18.92
CA GLY A 166 22.58 -41.54 -18.45
C GLY A 166 22.80 -41.68 -16.94
N LEU A 167 21.75 -41.50 -16.12
CA LEU A 167 21.82 -41.67 -14.66
C LEU A 167 22.29 -43.07 -14.24
N LEU A 168 21.86 -44.12 -14.96
CA LEU A 168 22.25 -45.50 -14.68
C LEU A 168 23.66 -45.82 -15.22
N THR A 169 24.08 -45.16 -16.30
CA THR A 169 25.41 -45.32 -16.89
C THR A 169 26.49 -44.63 -16.05
N GLU A 170 26.24 -43.39 -15.61
CA GLU A 170 27.08 -42.66 -14.66
C GLU A 170 27.30 -43.49 -13.38
N MET A 171 26.23 -44.10 -12.84
CA MET A 171 26.33 -44.99 -11.68
C MET A 171 27.14 -46.27 -11.97
N ILE A 172 27.05 -46.84 -13.17
CA ILE A 172 27.88 -47.98 -13.58
C ILE A 172 29.36 -47.59 -13.61
N ASP A 173 29.70 -46.42 -14.15
CA ASP A 173 31.08 -45.96 -14.29
C ASP A 173 31.68 -45.56 -12.92
N ASP A 174 30.94 -44.81 -12.08
CA ASP A 174 31.27 -44.51 -10.67
C ASP A 174 31.58 -45.81 -9.89
N LEU A 175 30.75 -46.85 -10.06
CA LEU A 175 30.95 -48.14 -9.38
C LEU A 175 32.06 -48.98 -10.00
N SER A 176 32.33 -48.87 -11.31
CA SER A 176 33.33 -49.68 -12.00
C SER A 176 34.76 -49.20 -11.75
N ALA A 177 34.98 -47.89 -11.55
CA ALA A 177 36.30 -47.25 -11.54
C ALA A 177 37.35 -47.97 -10.66
N ASP A 178 37.06 -48.20 -9.37
CA ASP A 178 38.03 -48.83 -8.46
C ASP A 178 37.94 -50.37 -8.41
N GLN A 179 37.12 -51.04 -9.24
CA GLN A 179 36.92 -52.50 -9.13
C GLN A 179 38.24 -53.29 -9.21
N GLU A 180 39.19 -52.86 -10.04
CA GLU A 180 40.52 -53.47 -10.11
C GLU A 180 41.33 -53.34 -8.80
N GLU A 181 41.10 -52.30 -7.99
CA GLU A 181 41.75 -52.14 -6.69
C GLU A 181 41.00 -52.89 -5.59
N ARG A 182 39.66 -52.80 -5.58
CA ARG A 182 38.80 -53.55 -4.66
C ARG A 182 39.04 -55.06 -4.75
N LEU A 183 39.20 -55.61 -5.96
CA LEU A 183 39.56 -57.01 -6.19
C LEU A 183 40.87 -57.45 -5.49
N LYS A 184 41.82 -56.52 -5.28
CA LYS A 184 43.11 -56.78 -4.61
C LYS A 184 43.02 -56.69 -3.08
N VAL A 185 42.00 -55.99 -2.55
CA VAL A 185 41.84 -55.68 -1.11
C VAL A 185 40.72 -56.49 -0.46
N ASP A 186 39.51 -56.46 -1.03
CA ASP A 186 38.36 -57.28 -0.62
C ASP A 186 37.60 -57.80 -1.85
N LYS A 187 37.88 -59.06 -2.20
CA LYS A 187 37.19 -59.76 -3.27
C LYS A 187 35.69 -59.94 -3.02
N ASN A 188 35.24 -60.07 -1.77
CA ASN A 188 33.82 -60.28 -1.47
C ASN A 188 33.01 -59.01 -1.76
N LEU A 189 33.57 -57.84 -1.45
CA LEU A 189 32.99 -56.55 -1.83
C LEU A 189 33.00 -56.34 -3.35
N HIS A 190 34.11 -56.65 -4.02
CA HIS A 190 34.19 -56.62 -5.49
C HIS A 190 33.10 -57.47 -6.16
N ASP A 191 32.97 -58.75 -5.76
CA ASP A 191 32.03 -59.70 -6.38
C ASP A 191 30.56 -59.29 -6.14
N GLN A 192 30.27 -58.58 -5.04
CA GLN A 192 28.93 -58.00 -4.77
C GLN A 192 28.64 -56.75 -5.61
N ILE A 193 29.59 -55.82 -5.72
CA ILE A 193 29.43 -54.62 -6.57
C ILE A 193 29.31 -55.03 -8.04
N GLU A 194 30.07 -56.03 -8.48
CA GLU A 194 30.01 -56.55 -9.85
C GLU A 194 28.63 -57.17 -10.15
N ALA A 195 28.00 -57.85 -9.17
CA ALA A 195 26.63 -58.34 -9.33
C ALA A 195 25.60 -57.20 -9.50
N VAL A 196 25.78 -56.07 -8.79
CA VAL A 196 24.93 -54.87 -8.96
C VAL A 196 25.14 -54.23 -10.33
N ILE A 197 26.40 -54.02 -10.75
CA ILE A 197 26.75 -53.47 -12.06
C ILE A 197 26.09 -54.28 -13.19
N ASN A 198 26.16 -55.62 -13.12
CA ASN A 198 25.56 -56.48 -14.13
C ASN A 198 24.02 -56.52 -14.05
N LYS A 199 23.42 -56.36 -12.86
CA LYS A 199 21.96 -56.16 -12.70
C LYS A 199 21.48 -54.87 -13.39
N VAL A 200 22.22 -53.76 -13.29
CA VAL A 200 21.83 -52.51 -13.97
C VAL A 200 22.00 -52.64 -15.49
N LYS A 201 23.10 -53.28 -15.95
CA LYS A 201 23.37 -53.50 -17.38
C LYS A 201 22.27 -54.30 -18.09
N SER A 202 21.69 -55.32 -17.46
CA SER A 202 20.62 -56.12 -18.09
C SER A 202 19.31 -55.33 -18.26
N TYR A 203 19.00 -54.40 -17.36
CA TYR A 203 17.83 -53.51 -17.48
C TYR A 203 18.01 -52.50 -18.63
N ILE A 204 19.18 -51.87 -18.77
CA ILE A 204 19.50 -50.96 -19.90
C ILE A 204 19.48 -51.71 -21.26
N GLN A 205 19.88 -52.98 -21.26
CA GLN A 205 19.84 -53.85 -22.43
C GLN A 205 18.45 -54.44 -22.72
N CYS A 206 17.47 -54.18 -21.84
CA CYS A 206 16.09 -54.70 -21.94
C CYS A 206 16.02 -56.24 -22.02
N GLU A 207 16.81 -56.94 -21.21
CA GLU A 207 16.81 -58.41 -21.18
C GLU A 207 15.44 -58.99 -20.74
N PRO A 208 15.09 -60.24 -21.13
CA PRO A 208 13.80 -60.84 -20.78
C PRO A 208 13.51 -60.83 -19.27
N ASN A 209 12.33 -60.31 -18.91
CA ASN A 209 11.83 -60.09 -17.54
C ASN A 209 12.48 -58.93 -16.75
N THR A 210 13.18 -57.99 -17.40
CA THR A 210 13.71 -56.77 -16.71
C THR A 210 12.71 -55.60 -16.67
N LEU A 211 11.81 -55.49 -17.64
CA LEU A 211 10.83 -54.40 -17.73
C LEU A 211 9.41 -54.85 -17.28
N PRO A 212 8.57 -53.95 -16.74
CA PRO A 212 8.78 -52.51 -16.60
C PRO A 212 9.70 -52.11 -15.43
N LEU A 213 10.32 -50.93 -15.57
CA LEU A 213 11.12 -50.29 -14.53
C LEU A 213 10.48 -48.95 -14.13
N THR A 214 10.24 -48.76 -12.83
CA THR A 214 9.65 -47.56 -12.25
C THR A 214 10.75 -46.63 -11.76
N PHE A 215 10.94 -45.53 -12.47
CA PHE A 215 11.81 -44.41 -12.09
C PHE A 215 10.98 -43.35 -11.35
N ILE A 216 11.45 -42.92 -10.18
CA ILE A 216 10.85 -41.84 -9.37
C ILE A 216 11.92 -40.77 -9.18
N LEU A 217 11.55 -39.52 -9.48
CA LEU A 217 12.34 -38.32 -9.23
C LEU A 217 11.57 -37.46 -8.23
N ASP A 218 12.13 -37.30 -7.03
CA ASP A 218 11.49 -36.62 -5.91
C ASP A 218 12.34 -35.43 -5.47
N ASP A 219 11.86 -34.21 -5.71
CA ASP A 219 12.59 -32.98 -5.48
C ASP A 219 11.85 -32.01 -4.56
N PRO A 220 12.24 -31.94 -3.29
CA PRO A 220 11.72 -30.94 -2.35
C PRO A 220 11.84 -29.48 -2.80
N ALA A 221 12.78 -29.13 -3.69
CA ALA A 221 12.93 -27.77 -4.20
C ALA A 221 12.09 -27.47 -5.46
N GLY A 222 11.42 -28.46 -6.03
CA GLY A 222 10.55 -28.31 -7.21
C GLY A 222 11.27 -28.11 -8.56
N ASN A 223 12.60 -28.07 -8.57
CA ASN A 223 13.45 -27.66 -9.71
C ASN A 223 13.84 -28.81 -10.66
N SER A 224 13.33 -30.01 -10.44
CA SER A 224 13.57 -31.19 -11.28
C SER A 224 12.48 -31.42 -12.32
N TRP A 225 12.78 -32.17 -13.38
CA TRP A 225 11.84 -32.45 -14.48
C TRP A 225 12.15 -33.76 -15.22
N ILE A 226 11.09 -34.41 -15.74
CA ILE A 226 11.19 -35.57 -16.65
C ILE A 226 10.35 -35.27 -17.90
N GLU A 227 10.93 -35.52 -19.08
CA GLU A 227 10.29 -35.32 -20.39
C GLU A 227 8.89 -35.94 -20.49
N TYR A 228 7.88 -35.07 -20.62
CA TYR A 228 6.51 -35.44 -20.98
C TYR A 228 6.37 -35.54 -22.50
N LYS A 229 5.86 -36.67 -22.99
CA LYS A 229 5.59 -36.91 -24.42
C LYS A 229 4.08 -36.87 -24.68
N PRO A 230 3.56 -35.83 -25.37
CA PRO A 230 2.12 -35.69 -25.61
C PRO A 230 1.51 -36.89 -26.34
N GLY A 231 0.38 -37.38 -25.85
CA GLY A 231 -0.36 -38.51 -26.43
C GLY A 231 -0.01 -39.89 -25.88
N GLU A 232 0.93 -40.00 -24.93
CA GLU A 232 1.19 -41.25 -24.23
C GLU A 232 0.07 -41.67 -23.24
N PRO A 233 -0.03 -42.97 -22.89
CA PRO A 233 -0.91 -43.43 -21.83
C PRO A 233 -0.61 -42.80 -20.47
N GLN A 234 -1.65 -42.29 -19.81
CA GLN A 234 -1.56 -41.58 -18.52
C GLN A 234 -0.99 -42.42 -17.35
N HIS A 235 -0.83 -43.74 -17.52
CA HIS A 235 -0.21 -44.62 -16.52
C HIS A 235 1.33 -44.65 -16.59
N LYS A 236 1.94 -44.12 -17.66
CA LYS A 236 3.39 -44.14 -17.90
C LYS A 236 4.13 -42.98 -17.25
N TRP A 237 3.54 -41.78 -17.24
CA TRP A 237 4.14 -40.56 -16.68
C TRP A 237 3.12 -39.88 -15.79
N SER A 238 3.55 -39.47 -14.59
CA SER A 238 2.73 -38.68 -13.68
C SER A 238 3.59 -37.67 -12.91
N HIS A 239 3.04 -36.47 -12.72
CA HIS A 239 3.59 -35.41 -11.88
C HIS A 239 2.63 -35.14 -10.71
N ARG A 240 3.18 -34.77 -9.55
CA ARG A 240 2.43 -34.26 -8.40
C ARG A 240 3.30 -33.27 -7.63
N GLU A 241 2.81 -32.04 -7.45
CA GLU A 241 3.35 -31.15 -6.42
C GLU A 241 2.90 -31.57 -5.01
N TYR A 242 3.70 -31.24 -4.00
CA TYR A 242 3.39 -31.48 -2.60
C TYR A 242 3.93 -30.38 -1.69
N ALA A 243 3.20 -30.08 -0.61
CA ALA A 243 3.70 -29.24 0.48
C ALA A 243 4.81 -29.99 1.22
N ARG A 244 5.99 -29.36 1.34
CA ARG A 244 7.18 -29.90 2.02
C ARG A 244 6.90 -30.22 3.50
N SER A 245 7.42 -31.34 4.00
CA SER A 245 7.47 -31.59 5.47
C SER A 245 8.43 -30.60 6.16
N ASP A 246 8.32 -30.42 7.48
CA ASP A 246 9.27 -29.58 8.23
C ASP A 246 10.72 -30.07 8.02
N GLU A 247 10.98 -31.39 7.90
CA GLU A 247 12.29 -31.97 7.57
C GLU A 247 12.74 -31.72 6.13
N GLN A 248 11.82 -31.66 5.16
CA GLN A 248 12.13 -31.29 3.78
C GLN A 248 12.43 -29.80 3.64
N ASN A 249 11.75 -28.94 4.40
CA ASN A 249 12.07 -27.52 4.52
C ASN A 249 13.49 -27.31 5.09
N VAL A 250 13.96 -28.18 5.99
CA VAL A 250 15.37 -28.20 6.43
C VAL A 250 16.32 -28.61 5.29
N LEU A 251 15.97 -29.63 4.49
CA LEU A 251 16.82 -30.11 3.41
C LEU A 251 17.00 -29.08 2.28
N VAL A 252 16.01 -28.22 2.02
CA VAL A 252 16.11 -27.10 1.05
C VAL A 252 16.54 -25.78 1.69
N GLY A 253 16.88 -25.73 2.98
CA GLY A 253 17.35 -24.52 3.65
C GLY A 253 16.28 -23.47 4.02
N ILE A 254 14.99 -23.77 3.86
CA ILE A 254 13.87 -22.89 4.27
C ILE A 254 13.70 -22.86 5.80
N LEU A 255 14.14 -23.89 6.51
CA LEU A 255 13.99 -24.03 7.97
C LEU A 255 15.31 -24.49 8.59
N THR A 256 15.72 -23.95 9.75
CA THR A 256 16.86 -24.49 10.50
C THR A 256 16.46 -25.71 11.33
N ARG A 257 17.44 -26.55 11.71
CA ARG A 257 17.19 -27.69 12.64
C ARG A 257 16.69 -27.24 14.00
N ASP A 258 17.07 -26.05 14.44
CA ASP A 258 16.72 -25.51 15.74
C ASP A 258 15.31 -24.89 15.72
N GLN A 259 14.91 -24.26 14.61
CA GLN A 259 13.52 -23.87 14.36
C GLN A 259 12.57 -25.10 14.29
N LEU A 260 13.01 -26.20 13.66
CA LEU A 260 12.28 -27.49 13.67
C LEU A 260 12.05 -28.00 15.10
N GLU A 261 13.09 -27.97 15.95
CA GLU A 261 12.99 -28.48 17.31
C GLU A 261 12.24 -27.54 18.26
N GLN A 262 12.31 -26.21 18.05
CA GLN A 262 11.44 -25.23 18.70
C GLN A 262 9.96 -25.50 18.36
N ARG A 263 9.61 -25.63 17.08
CA ARG A 263 8.23 -25.98 16.63
C ARG A 263 7.73 -27.29 17.26
N ARG A 264 8.61 -28.29 17.44
CA ARG A 264 8.29 -29.54 18.15
C ARG A 264 8.03 -29.32 19.64
N GLN A 265 8.88 -28.54 20.32
CA GLN A 265 8.68 -28.18 21.73
C GLN A 265 7.40 -27.35 21.97
N GLU A 266 7.03 -26.47 21.03
CA GLU A 266 5.79 -25.69 21.11
C GLU A 266 4.56 -26.56 20.90
N LYS A 267 4.56 -27.46 19.90
CA LYS A 267 3.53 -28.49 19.74
C LYS A 267 3.38 -29.34 21.02
N LEU A 268 4.49 -29.72 21.67
CA LEU A 268 4.48 -30.44 22.95
C LEU A 268 3.93 -29.61 24.13
N LYS A 269 4.29 -28.33 24.24
CA LYS A 269 3.73 -27.41 25.26
C LYS A 269 2.23 -27.23 25.07
N ALA A 270 1.77 -27.01 23.83
CA ALA A 270 0.35 -26.87 23.49
C ALA A 270 -0.46 -28.15 23.81
N LEU A 271 0.12 -29.33 23.58
CA LEU A 271 -0.47 -30.61 23.98
C LEU A 271 -0.55 -30.76 25.52
N SER A 272 0.45 -30.28 26.25
CA SER A 272 0.50 -30.40 27.73
C SER A 272 -0.58 -29.60 28.47
N ASN A 273 -1.05 -28.49 27.87
CA ASN A 273 -2.06 -27.61 28.48
C ASN A 273 -3.50 -28.17 28.41
N ARG A 274 -3.75 -29.30 27.73
CA ARG A 274 -5.09 -29.92 27.66
C ARG A 274 -5.34 -30.84 28.85
N GLY A 275 -5.91 -30.27 29.91
CA GLY A 275 -6.32 -30.99 31.12
C GLY A 275 -7.30 -32.14 30.86
N ARG A 276 -7.23 -33.18 31.69
CA ARG A 276 -7.98 -34.45 31.54
C ARG A 276 -9.51 -34.24 31.53
N ASN A 277 -10.18 -34.84 30.55
CA ASN A 277 -11.34 -35.72 30.81
C ASN A 277 -11.59 -36.68 29.63
N THR A 278 -12.52 -37.61 29.80
CA THR A 278 -12.51 -38.91 29.13
C THR A 278 -13.42 -39.04 27.90
N SER A 279 -12.88 -39.73 26.89
CA SER A 279 -13.58 -40.61 25.94
C SER A 279 -14.81 -40.06 25.20
N GLU A 280 -14.59 -39.61 23.96
CA GLU A 280 -14.99 -40.42 22.81
C GLU A 280 -13.97 -40.27 21.66
N ALA A 281 -14.02 -41.11 20.64
CA ALA A 281 -12.93 -41.28 19.67
C ALA A 281 -13.39 -41.33 18.21
N ALA A 282 -12.43 -41.03 17.33
CA ALA A 282 -12.46 -41.06 15.86
C ALA A 282 -13.01 -39.83 15.12
N LYS A 283 -12.34 -39.54 13.99
CA LYS A 283 -12.68 -38.59 12.92
C LYS A 283 -12.68 -37.09 13.24
N VAL A 284 -11.47 -36.52 13.17
CA VAL A 284 -11.26 -35.25 12.47
C VAL A 284 -10.28 -35.54 11.34
N GLU A 285 -10.68 -35.28 10.10
CA GLU A 285 -9.78 -35.32 8.94
C GLU A 285 -9.05 -33.96 8.84
N THR A 286 -7.81 -33.97 8.34
CA THR A 286 -6.95 -32.78 8.34
C THR A 286 -7.35 -31.77 7.27
N THR A 287 -7.92 -30.64 7.68
CA THR A 287 -7.94 -29.41 6.88
C THR A 287 -6.84 -28.45 7.34
N VAL A 288 -6.20 -27.83 6.36
CA VAL A 288 -4.97 -27.04 6.45
C VAL A 288 -5.12 -25.80 7.32
N HIS A 289 -4.09 -25.47 8.10
CA HIS A 289 -3.76 -24.10 8.50
C HIS A 289 -2.35 -23.78 8.00
N GLY A 290 -2.26 -22.85 7.06
CA GLY A 290 -1.03 -22.15 6.71
C GLY A 290 -1.25 -20.64 6.82
N PHE A 291 -0.15 -19.90 6.91
CA PHE A 291 0.01 -18.73 6.04
C PHE A 291 0.71 -19.31 4.79
N LEU A 292 0.13 -19.26 3.58
CA LEU A 292 -0.28 -18.08 2.80
C LEU A 292 0.97 -17.28 2.43
N SER A 293 1.49 -17.34 1.19
CA SER A 293 0.95 -17.97 -0.03
C SER A 293 0.70 -19.51 0.08
N ASP A 294 -0.14 -20.14 -0.75
CA ASP A 294 -0.72 -19.68 -2.02
C ASP A 294 -2.26 -19.60 -1.99
N SER A 295 -2.79 -18.49 -2.51
CA SER A 295 -4.23 -18.32 -2.78
C SER A 295 -4.46 -17.47 -4.02
N THR A 296 -4.42 -18.12 -5.19
CA THR A 296 -5.01 -17.70 -6.47
C THR A 296 -4.69 -16.27 -6.96
N ASP A 297 -3.63 -16.13 -7.76
CA ASP A 297 -3.43 -15.21 -8.91
C ASP A 297 -3.88 -13.73 -8.83
N ILE A 298 -4.17 -13.18 -7.65
CA ILE A 298 -4.79 -11.85 -7.48
C ILE A 298 -4.05 -10.96 -6.45
N GLU A 299 -3.22 -11.53 -5.56
CA GLU A 299 -2.65 -10.80 -4.40
C GLU A 299 -1.09 -10.72 -4.37
N ASN A 300 -0.37 -10.87 -5.50
CA ASN A 300 1.11 -10.94 -5.51
C ASN A 300 1.84 -9.61 -5.86
N PHE A 301 1.24 -8.46 -5.58
CA PHE A 301 1.83 -7.14 -5.84
C PHE A 301 3.17 -6.89 -5.10
N ASN A 302 3.45 -7.61 -4.02
CA ASN A 302 4.66 -7.41 -3.20
C ASN A 302 5.95 -8.00 -3.80
N ASN A 303 5.87 -8.85 -4.83
CA ASN A 303 7.06 -9.47 -5.44
C ASN A 303 7.47 -8.87 -6.79
N GLU A 304 6.61 -8.06 -7.42
CA GLU A 304 6.91 -7.45 -8.71
C GLU A 304 7.93 -6.31 -8.60
N VAL A 305 8.82 -6.22 -9.59
CA VAL A 305 9.81 -5.14 -9.68
C VAL A 305 9.14 -3.91 -10.29
N GLN A 306 8.54 -3.08 -9.43
CA GLN A 306 7.90 -1.84 -9.83
C GLN A 306 8.91 -0.95 -10.54
N THR A 307 8.66 -0.66 -11.82
CA THR A 307 9.57 0.13 -12.66
C THR A 307 8.91 1.46 -12.98
N PHE A 308 9.57 2.56 -12.61
CA PHE A 308 9.08 3.90 -12.86
C PHE A 308 10.15 4.75 -13.56
N THR A 309 9.74 5.55 -14.53
CA THR A 309 10.64 6.45 -15.25
C THR A 309 10.93 7.70 -14.43
N ALA A 310 12.20 7.94 -14.14
CA ALA A 310 12.69 9.09 -13.38
C ALA A 310 13.60 9.99 -14.23
N SER A 311 13.98 11.16 -13.70
CA SER A 311 15.03 11.99 -14.31
C SER A 311 16.39 11.61 -13.73
N CYS A 312 17.36 11.29 -14.59
CA CYS A 312 18.70 10.89 -14.20
C CYS A 312 19.42 11.99 -13.39
N PRO A 313 19.88 11.73 -12.14
CA PRO A 313 20.58 12.71 -11.33
C PRO A 313 21.84 13.30 -11.99
N SER A 314 22.49 12.55 -12.89
CA SER A 314 23.73 12.96 -13.55
C SER A 314 23.56 13.71 -14.87
N CYS A 315 22.40 13.61 -15.55
CA CYS A 315 22.23 14.23 -16.88
C CYS A 315 20.82 14.75 -17.20
N GLY A 316 19.84 14.62 -16.29
CA GLY A 316 18.46 15.11 -16.47
C GLY A 316 17.58 14.29 -17.42
N SER A 317 18.17 13.47 -18.29
CA SER A 317 17.46 12.56 -19.22
C SER A 317 16.53 11.60 -18.47
N SER A 318 15.40 11.22 -19.08
CA SER A 318 14.59 10.09 -18.58
C SER A 318 15.43 8.82 -18.53
N CYS A 319 15.30 8.08 -17.43
CA CYS A 319 15.79 6.72 -17.27
C CYS A 319 14.91 5.96 -16.28
N ASP A 320 14.76 4.67 -16.48
CA ASP A 320 13.95 3.85 -15.60
C ASP A 320 14.69 3.52 -14.30
N THR A 321 13.92 3.47 -13.21
CA THR A 321 14.36 3.04 -11.89
C THR A 321 13.53 1.85 -11.48
N HIS A 322 14.20 0.73 -11.25
CA HIS A 322 13.61 -0.51 -10.80
C HIS A 322 13.58 -0.51 -9.27
N MET A 323 12.39 -0.71 -8.69
CA MET A 323 12.16 -0.72 -7.26
C MET A 323 11.68 -2.11 -6.83
N LYS A 324 12.26 -2.64 -5.75
CA LYS A 324 11.80 -3.90 -5.15
C LYS A 324 11.84 -3.84 -3.61
N PRO A 325 10.74 -4.16 -2.89
CA PRO A 325 10.80 -4.44 -1.47
C PRO A 325 11.53 -5.77 -1.21
N VAL A 326 12.27 -5.83 -0.12
CA VAL A 326 13.11 -6.97 0.30
C VAL A 326 13.06 -7.08 1.82
N ASP A 327 12.54 -8.20 2.30
CA ASP A 327 12.64 -8.56 3.71
C ASP A 327 14.03 -9.13 4.03
N ILE A 328 14.79 -8.42 4.85
CA ILE A 328 16.05 -8.91 5.42
C ILE A 328 15.71 -9.64 6.74
N PRO A 329 16.01 -10.95 6.88
CA PRO A 329 15.70 -11.70 8.10
C PRO A 329 16.26 -11.04 9.37
N HIS A 330 15.42 -10.96 10.40
CA HIS A 330 15.71 -10.28 11.68
C HIS A 330 16.00 -8.77 11.60
N PHE A 331 15.71 -8.14 10.46
CA PHE A 331 15.74 -6.69 10.26
C PHE A 331 14.36 -6.18 9.79
N LYS A 332 14.22 -4.88 9.53
CA LYS A 332 13.02 -4.28 8.94
C LYS A 332 13.05 -4.39 7.40
N GLU A 333 11.88 -4.40 6.78
CA GLU A 333 11.70 -4.31 5.33
C GLU A 333 12.57 -3.19 4.72
N VAL A 334 13.22 -3.46 3.59
CA VAL A 334 13.97 -2.45 2.83
C VAL A 334 13.55 -2.41 1.37
N ILE A 335 13.56 -1.22 0.78
CA ILE A 335 13.29 -1.00 -0.63
C ILE A 335 14.63 -0.79 -1.34
N ILE A 336 14.95 -1.68 -2.28
CA ILE A 336 16.11 -1.54 -3.16
C ILE A 336 15.66 -0.79 -4.43
N MET A 337 16.38 0.27 -4.77
CA MET A 337 16.18 1.11 -5.95
C MET A 337 17.41 1.03 -6.85
N SER A 338 17.23 0.53 -8.07
CA SER A 338 18.27 0.36 -9.09
C SER A 338 17.98 1.24 -10.30
N THR A 339 18.72 2.33 -10.46
CA THR A 339 18.64 3.23 -11.62
C THR A 339 19.82 2.96 -12.56
N VAL A 340 19.54 2.72 -13.84
CA VAL A 340 20.56 2.67 -14.90
C VAL A 340 20.17 3.65 -16.01
N CYS A 341 21.03 4.62 -16.30
CA CYS A 341 20.77 5.61 -17.33
C CYS A 341 21.52 5.30 -18.64
N ASP A 342 20.80 4.78 -19.63
CA ASP A 342 21.36 4.43 -20.96
C ASP A 342 22.05 5.60 -21.67
N HIS A 343 21.64 6.85 -21.37
CA HIS A 343 22.19 8.04 -22.02
C HIS A 343 23.60 8.45 -21.51
N CYS A 344 23.93 8.16 -20.24
CA CYS A 344 25.21 8.60 -19.64
C CYS A 344 25.97 7.51 -18.88
N GLY A 345 25.42 6.30 -18.78
CA GLY A 345 26.02 5.19 -18.02
C GLY A 345 25.97 5.35 -16.50
N TYR A 346 25.26 6.36 -15.97
CA TYR A 346 25.03 6.51 -14.54
C TYR A 346 24.32 5.27 -13.98
N LYS A 347 24.82 4.76 -12.84
CA LYS A 347 24.24 3.62 -12.12
C LYS A 347 24.14 3.98 -10.64
N SER A 348 22.95 3.83 -10.07
CA SER A 348 22.73 3.89 -8.61
C SER A 348 22.03 2.62 -8.13
N ASN A 349 22.46 2.15 -6.97
CA ASN A 349 21.85 1.06 -6.21
C ASN A 349 21.67 1.60 -4.79
N GLU A 350 20.51 2.19 -4.52
CA GLU A 350 20.13 2.80 -3.24
C GLU A 350 19.23 1.84 -2.46
N VAL A 351 19.47 1.70 -1.17
CA VAL A 351 18.63 0.90 -0.27
C VAL A 351 18.05 1.80 0.81
N LYS A 352 16.72 1.91 0.84
CA LYS A 352 15.97 2.76 1.78
C LYS A 352 15.15 1.85 2.70
N THR A 353 15.26 2.03 4.02
CA THR A 353 14.50 1.17 4.95
C THR A 353 13.04 1.61 5.00
N GLY A 354 12.12 0.67 4.80
CA GLY A 354 10.69 0.88 4.98
C GLY A 354 10.28 0.88 6.46
N GLY A 355 8.96 0.90 6.67
CA GLY A 355 8.35 0.90 8.00
C GLY A 355 8.44 2.23 8.75
N ALA A 356 7.89 2.25 9.96
CA ALA A 356 7.84 3.44 10.80
C ALA A 356 9.24 3.83 11.36
N ILE A 357 9.43 5.13 11.62
CA ILE A 357 10.64 5.64 12.27
C ILE A 357 10.70 5.11 13.71
N PRO A 358 11.74 4.34 14.10
CA PRO A 358 11.83 3.75 15.43
C PRO A 358 12.13 4.82 16.48
N GLU A 359 11.60 4.65 17.70
CA GLU A 359 11.67 5.66 18.79
C GLU A 359 13.11 6.05 19.20
N LYS A 360 14.08 5.15 18.97
CA LYS A 360 15.48 5.27 19.42
C LYS A 360 16.45 5.13 18.25
N GLY A 361 17.64 5.69 18.40
CA GLY A 361 18.78 5.35 17.55
C GLY A 361 19.38 4.01 17.97
N ARG A 362 20.21 3.40 17.10
CA ARG A 362 20.88 2.13 17.35
C ARG A 362 22.38 2.24 17.13
N ARG A 363 23.17 1.70 18.07
CA ARG A 363 24.59 1.42 17.89
C ARG A 363 24.76 -0.08 17.66
N ILE A 364 25.54 -0.45 16.66
CA ILE A 364 26.02 -1.82 16.43
C ILE A 364 27.54 -1.78 16.56
N THR A 365 28.12 -2.65 17.38
CA THR A 365 29.57 -2.79 17.56
C THR A 365 29.96 -4.23 17.28
N LEU A 366 30.75 -4.48 16.24
CA LEU A 366 31.30 -5.79 15.90
C LEU A 366 32.81 -5.77 16.10
N TYR A 367 33.34 -6.70 16.89
CA TYR A 367 34.78 -6.96 16.97
C TYR A 367 35.17 -7.97 15.89
N CYS A 368 35.87 -7.52 14.85
CA CYS A 368 36.34 -8.33 13.75
C CYS A 368 37.65 -9.03 14.13
N ASP A 369 37.57 -10.34 14.24
CA ASP A 369 38.44 -11.20 15.03
C ASP A 369 38.87 -12.45 14.24
N ASP A 370 38.04 -12.89 13.29
CA ASP A 370 38.34 -13.93 12.31
C ASP A 370 38.18 -13.37 10.86
N PRO A 371 38.95 -13.84 9.86
CA PRO A 371 38.77 -13.40 8.47
C PRO A 371 37.34 -13.57 7.91
N SER A 372 36.54 -14.49 8.46
CA SER A 372 35.13 -14.68 8.08
C SER A 372 34.21 -13.51 8.48
N ASP A 373 34.61 -12.67 9.44
CA ASP A 373 33.86 -11.45 9.78
C ASP A 373 33.78 -10.47 8.60
N LEU A 374 34.73 -10.51 7.66
CA LEU A 374 34.73 -9.69 6.44
C LEU A 374 33.62 -10.09 5.45
N SER A 375 33.16 -11.34 5.45
CA SER A 375 32.09 -11.80 4.55
C SER A 375 30.66 -11.51 5.07
N ARG A 376 30.52 -10.92 6.27
CA ARG A 376 29.23 -10.57 6.84
C ARG A 376 28.51 -9.51 6.00
N ASP A 377 27.22 -9.72 5.76
CA ASP A 377 26.38 -8.70 5.13
C ASP A 377 26.25 -7.45 6.02
N ILE A 378 26.31 -6.26 5.40
CA ILE A 378 26.22 -4.95 6.03
C ILE A 378 25.27 -4.04 5.23
N LEU A 379 24.29 -3.47 5.92
CA LEU A 379 23.47 -2.37 5.42
C LEU A 379 23.93 -1.09 6.11
N LYS A 380 24.55 -0.16 5.37
CA LYS A 380 24.83 1.20 5.85
C LYS A 380 23.75 2.14 5.32
N SER A 381 22.91 2.67 6.20
CA SER A 381 21.93 3.70 5.86
C SER A 381 22.59 5.05 5.56
N GLU A 382 21.82 6.00 5.04
CA GLU A 382 22.25 7.39 4.88
C GLU A 382 22.51 8.06 6.23
N THR A 383 21.67 7.84 7.25
CA THR A 383 21.84 8.39 8.61
C THR A 383 22.86 7.64 9.46
N CYS A 384 23.53 6.63 8.92
CA CYS A 384 24.54 5.89 9.67
C CYS A 384 25.92 6.55 9.58
N LEU A 385 26.52 6.78 10.73
CA LEU A 385 27.96 6.96 10.88
C LEU A 385 28.64 5.58 11.08
N LEU A 386 29.87 5.40 10.59
CA LEU A 386 30.68 4.18 10.80
C LEU A 386 32.12 4.53 11.17
N LYS A 387 32.60 4.03 12.31
CA LYS A 387 33.99 4.16 12.79
C LYS A 387 34.71 2.81 12.82
N VAL A 388 36.00 2.82 12.48
CA VAL A 388 36.95 1.73 12.76
C VAL A 388 38.17 2.32 13.50
N PRO A 389 38.16 2.35 14.84
CA PRO A 389 39.16 3.08 15.63
C PRO A 389 40.61 2.65 15.40
N GLU A 390 40.86 1.35 15.22
CA GLU A 390 42.19 0.74 15.04
C GLU A 390 42.79 0.95 13.65
N LEU A 391 41.99 1.45 12.70
CA LEU A 391 42.41 1.91 11.37
C LEU A 391 42.35 3.44 11.24
N HIS A 392 41.89 4.15 12.28
CA HIS A 392 41.63 5.60 12.27
C HIS A 392 40.67 6.05 11.14
N LEU A 393 39.73 5.17 10.77
CA LEU A 393 38.71 5.43 9.76
C LEU A 393 37.42 5.91 10.45
N ASP A 394 36.85 7.02 9.96
CA ASP A 394 35.54 7.54 10.35
C ASP A 394 34.78 7.93 9.06
N ILE A 395 33.62 7.32 8.84
CA ILE A 395 32.74 7.53 7.70
C ILE A 395 31.48 8.20 8.23
N GLN A 396 31.33 9.48 7.90
CA GLN A 396 30.21 10.30 8.35
C GLN A 396 28.88 9.92 7.67
N GLU A 397 27.79 10.46 8.20
CA GLU A 397 26.45 10.36 7.61
C GLU A 397 26.43 10.87 6.16
N GLY A 398 25.52 10.34 5.34
CA GLY A 398 25.45 10.50 3.88
C GLY A 398 26.57 9.81 3.09
N THR A 399 27.79 9.71 3.64
CA THR A 399 28.94 9.12 2.94
C THR A 399 28.82 7.61 2.87
N LEU A 400 28.83 7.03 1.66
CA LEU A 400 28.59 5.60 1.41
C LEU A 400 27.27 5.07 2.02
N GLY A 401 26.27 5.95 2.18
CA GLY A 401 24.93 5.58 2.65
C GLY A 401 24.08 4.88 1.59
N GLY A 402 23.00 4.26 2.04
CA GLY A 402 22.05 3.54 1.17
C GLY A 402 22.64 2.28 0.53
N ARG A 403 23.63 1.63 1.15
CA ARG A 403 24.37 0.49 0.57
C ARG A 403 24.14 -0.80 1.35
N PHE A 404 23.76 -1.85 0.64
CA PHE A 404 23.82 -3.24 1.09
C PHE A 404 24.98 -3.95 0.37
N THR A 405 25.91 -4.54 1.12
CA THR A 405 27.15 -5.16 0.62
C THR A 405 27.74 -6.06 1.72
N THR A 406 28.98 -6.55 1.59
CA THR A 406 29.72 -7.19 2.69
C THR A 406 30.67 -6.21 3.39
N LEU A 407 31.12 -6.53 4.60
CA LEU A 407 32.12 -5.72 5.31
C LEU A 407 33.44 -5.58 4.49
N GLU A 408 33.88 -6.64 3.80
CA GLU A 408 34.99 -6.55 2.82
C GLU A 408 34.68 -5.54 1.72
N GLY A 409 33.51 -5.64 1.09
CA GLY A 409 33.09 -4.77 -0.01
C GLY A 409 33.09 -3.29 0.38
N LEU A 410 32.59 -2.97 1.57
CA LEU A 410 32.56 -1.60 2.09
C LEU A 410 33.97 -1.06 2.38
N LEU A 411 34.81 -1.84 3.08
CA LEU A 411 36.19 -1.44 3.39
C LEU A 411 37.08 -1.33 2.14
N LYS A 412 36.83 -2.17 1.13
CA LYS A 412 37.49 -2.13 -0.16
C LYS A 412 37.06 -0.93 -1.01
N GLN A 413 35.77 -0.59 -1.03
CA GLN A 413 35.32 0.65 -1.67
C GLN A 413 35.95 1.89 -1.01
N VAL A 414 36.07 1.91 0.32
CA VAL A 414 36.79 2.96 1.05
C VAL A 414 38.27 3.03 0.62
N TYR A 415 38.94 1.88 0.45
CA TYR A 415 40.29 1.83 -0.08
C TYR A 415 40.37 2.46 -1.49
N ASP A 416 39.57 1.96 -2.43
CA ASP A 416 39.62 2.32 -3.85
C ASP A 416 39.27 3.82 -4.07
N GLU A 417 38.27 4.34 -3.36
CA GLU A 417 37.89 5.76 -3.44
C GLU A 417 38.90 6.71 -2.78
N LEU A 418 39.58 6.30 -1.71
CA LEU A 418 40.61 7.14 -1.08
C LEU A 418 41.94 7.09 -1.85
N GLU A 419 42.39 5.92 -2.30
CA GLU A 419 43.65 5.77 -3.06
C GLU A 419 43.57 6.57 -4.37
N SER A 420 42.48 6.40 -5.12
CA SER A 420 42.27 7.12 -6.38
C SER A 420 42.27 8.64 -6.19
N ARG A 421 41.55 9.19 -5.20
CA ARG A 421 41.51 10.64 -4.95
C ARG A 421 42.88 11.18 -4.49
N VAL A 422 43.51 10.55 -3.51
CA VAL A 422 44.78 11.02 -2.90
C VAL A 422 45.93 11.03 -3.91
N PHE A 423 46.06 9.97 -4.73
CA PHE A 423 47.19 9.84 -5.65
C PHE A 423 46.96 10.43 -7.05
N THR A 424 45.71 10.68 -7.49
CA THR A 424 45.46 11.36 -8.78
C THR A 424 45.33 12.89 -8.68
N GLN A 425 44.82 13.43 -7.56
CA GLN A 425 44.51 14.87 -7.46
C GLN A 425 45.51 15.66 -6.61
N THR A 426 46.18 15.04 -5.64
CA THR A 426 47.01 15.75 -4.64
C THR A 426 48.49 15.35 -4.58
N SER A 427 48.93 14.36 -5.36
CA SER A 427 50.30 13.80 -5.29
C SER A 427 51.41 14.84 -5.52
N ASP A 428 51.20 15.81 -6.40
CA ASP A 428 52.25 16.73 -6.90
C ASP A 428 52.58 17.90 -5.96
N SER A 429 51.87 18.03 -4.84
CA SER A 429 52.12 19.08 -3.82
C SER A 429 52.03 18.57 -2.38
N MET A 430 51.92 17.25 -2.19
CA MET A 430 51.90 16.61 -0.87
C MET A 430 53.32 16.43 -0.34
N ASP A 431 53.55 16.80 0.91
CA ASP A 431 54.84 16.61 1.59
C ASP A 431 55.11 15.14 1.95
N GLU A 432 56.39 14.81 2.19
CA GLU A 432 56.81 13.43 2.46
C GLU A 432 56.19 12.83 3.74
N ALA A 433 55.88 13.63 4.76
CA ALA A 433 55.30 13.12 6.00
C ALA A 433 53.80 12.82 5.83
N THR A 434 53.05 13.72 5.17
CA THR A 434 51.65 13.46 4.80
C THR A 434 51.54 12.27 3.85
N LYS A 435 52.46 12.13 2.89
CA LYS A 435 52.52 10.96 1.99
C LYS A 435 52.82 9.65 2.74
N ALA A 436 53.74 9.67 3.70
CA ALA A 436 54.04 8.51 4.55
C ALA A 436 52.85 8.10 5.42
N ASN A 437 52.10 9.06 5.97
CA ASN A 437 50.89 8.80 6.74
C ASN A 437 49.80 8.12 5.89
N TRP A 438 49.56 8.60 4.67
CA TRP A 438 48.62 7.97 3.74
C TRP A 438 49.03 6.55 3.36
N LEU A 439 50.29 6.34 2.98
CA LEU A 439 50.80 5.00 2.66
C LEU A 439 50.60 4.03 3.83
N LYS A 440 50.91 4.46 5.07
CA LYS A 440 50.66 3.66 6.27
C LYS A 440 49.18 3.36 6.48
N PHE A 441 48.27 4.32 6.25
CA PHE A 441 46.83 4.08 6.34
C PHE A 441 46.36 3.03 5.32
N PHE A 442 46.83 3.12 4.07
CA PHE A 442 46.50 2.14 3.03
C PHE A 442 47.07 0.75 3.32
N ASP A 443 48.27 0.65 3.91
CA ASP A 443 48.84 -0.63 4.35
C ASP A 443 48.10 -1.19 5.58
N ASP A 444 47.78 -0.36 6.59
CA ASP A 444 46.97 -0.73 7.76
C ASP A 444 45.58 -1.29 7.31
N LEU A 445 44.95 -0.67 6.30
CA LEU A 445 43.67 -1.10 5.72
C LEU A 445 43.78 -2.37 4.85
N LYS A 446 44.89 -2.56 4.13
CA LYS A 446 45.21 -3.83 3.43
C LYS A 446 45.43 -4.99 4.41
N GLU A 447 46.05 -4.75 5.56
CA GLU A 447 46.20 -5.80 6.59
C GLU A 447 44.86 -6.22 7.19
N ALA A 448 43.93 -5.28 7.36
CA ALA A 448 42.55 -5.56 7.78
C ALA A 448 41.78 -6.36 6.72
N LEU A 449 41.78 -5.92 5.45
CA LEU A 449 41.17 -6.64 4.32
C LEU A 449 41.77 -8.04 4.08
N ALA A 450 43.04 -8.25 4.45
CA ALA A 450 43.70 -9.55 4.40
C ALA A 450 43.46 -10.43 5.64
N GLY A 451 42.60 -10.02 6.59
CA GLY A 451 42.31 -10.74 7.83
C GLY A 451 43.49 -10.88 8.80
N LYS A 452 44.54 -10.06 8.65
CA LYS A 452 45.78 -10.14 9.45
C LYS A 452 45.76 -9.24 10.68
N ARG A 453 44.87 -8.24 10.69
CA ARG A 453 44.72 -7.23 11.73
C ARG A 453 43.29 -7.28 12.26
N LYS A 454 43.15 -7.40 13.58
CA LYS A 454 41.85 -7.32 14.26
C LYS A 454 41.45 -5.86 14.47
N PHE A 455 40.16 -5.55 14.35
CA PHE A 455 39.63 -4.19 14.43
C PHE A 455 38.16 -4.20 14.87
N THR A 456 37.63 -3.07 15.32
CA THR A 456 36.25 -2.94 15.79
C THR A 456 35.45 -2.05 14.83
N VAL A 457 34.38 -2.57 14.26
CA VAL A 457 33.41 -1.78 13.47
C VAL A 457 32.35 -1.25 14.41
N ILE A 458 32.18 0.08 14.47
CA ILE A 458 31.14 0.75 15.25
C ILE A 458 30.24 1.52 14.29
N MET A 459 29.00 1.09 14.15
CA MET A 459 27.95 1.79 13.41
C MET A 459 27.04 2.51 14.40
N GLU A 460 26.74 3.79 14.15
CA GLU A 460 25.83 4.61 14.96
C GLU A 460 24.77 5.20 14.02
N ASP A 461 23.51 4.81 14.17
CA ASP A 461 22.41 5.20 13.26
C ASP A 461 21.19 5.72 14.06
N PRO A 462 20.89 7.03 14.00
CA PRO A 462 19.75 7.64 14.68
C PRO A 462 18.36 7.12 14.26
N LEU A 463 18.23 6.54 13.06
CA LEU A 463 16.97 5.97 12.54
C LEU A 463 16.94 4.43 12.61
N ALA A 464 17.98 3.82 13.20
CA ALA A 464 18.22 2.37 13.20
C ALA A 464 17.97 1.71 11.82
N GLY A 465 18.36 2.42 10.75
CA GLY A 465 18.24 1.99 9.35
C GLY A 465 19.37 1.07 8.88
N SER A 466 20.24 0.64 9.79
CA SER A 466 21.47 -0.10 9.48
C SER A 466 21.53 -1.45 10.19
N TYR A 467 22.28 -2.37 9.57
CA TYR A 467 22.35 -3.78 9.95
C TYR A 467 23.76 -4.32 9.72
N ILE A 468 24.21 -5.21 10.59
CA ILE A 468 25.34 -6.12 10.33
C ILE A 468 24.84 -7.53 10.62
N GLN A 469 25.18 -8.48 9.76
CA GLN A 469 24.78 -9.88 9.89
C GLN A 469 25.33 -10.52 11.15
N ASN A 470 24.43 -10.93 12.04
CA ASN A 470 24.71 -11.87 13.11
C ASN A 470 24.74 -13.29 12.52
N VAL A 471 25.95 -13.87 12.40
CA VAL A 471 26.15 -15.22 11.84
C VAL A 471 25.73 -16.35 12.79
N TYR A 472 25.40 -16.03 14.05
CA TYR A 472 24.90 -16.95 15.07
C TYR A 472 23.37 -16.85 15.27
N ALA A 473 22.67 -16.00 14.50
CA ALA A 473 21.24 -15.79 14.65
C ALA A 473 20.45 -17.12 14.57
N PRO A 474 19.48 -17.37 15.47
CA PRO A 474 18.85 -16.42 16.38
C PRO A 474 19.57 -16.20 17.73
N ASP A 475 20.68 -16.88 18.01
CA ASP A 475 21.45 -16.68 19.25
C ASP A 475 22.28 -15.38 19.21
N GLU A 476 22.73 -14.90 20.38
CA GLU A 476 23.57 -13.70 20.50
C GLU A 476 25.00 -13.96 20.01
N ASP A 477 25.52 -13.09 19.14
CA ASP A 477 26.90 -13.13 18.67
C ASP A 477 27.87 -12.70 19.80
N PRO A 478 28.88 -13.51 20.18
CA PRO A 478 29.81 -13.15 21.26
C PRO A 478 30.72 -11.97 20.92
N ASN A 479 30.91 -11.65 19.64
CA ASN A 479 31.71 -10.54 19.13
C ASN A 479 30.88 -9.31 18.71
N MET A 480 29.53 -9.41 18.68
CA MET A 480 28.66 -8.28 18.31
C MET A 480 27.81 -7.79 19.50
N LYS A 481 27.74 -6.48 19.67
CA LYS A 481 26.85 -5.81 20.63
C LYS A 481 25.91 -4.85 19.91
N ILE A 482 24.62 -4.93 20.22
CA ILE A 482 23.59 -3.99 19.75
C ILE A 482 23.07 -3.20 20.95
N GLU A 483 23.04 -1.87 20.85
CA GLU A 483 22.58 -0.96 21.90
C GLU A 483 21.62 0.09 21.32
N ASP A 484 20.37 0.14 21.81
CA ASP A 484 19.45 1.21 21.47
C ASP A 484 19.67 2.42 22.39
N TYR A 485 19.73 3.64 21.82
CA TYR A 485 20.09 4.88 22.52
C TYR A 485 19.10 6.02 22.25
N GLU A 486 18.96 6.92 23.22
CA GLU A 486 18.15 8.14 23.07
C GLU A 486 18.86 9.14 22.13
N ARG A 487 18.20 9.51 21.03
CA ARG A 487 18.72 10.52 20.09
C ARG A 487 18.93 11.87 20.79
N THR A 488 20.03 12.56 20.49
CA THR A 488 20.30 13.91 21.02
C THR A 488 19.26 14.93 20.51
N PRO A 489 19.05 16.07 21.20
CA PRO A 489 18.13 17.11 20.72
C PRO A 489 18.47 17.60 19.31
N GLU A 490 19.76 17.75 19.02
CA GLU A 490 20.31 18.16 17.73
C GLU A 490 19.96 17.14 16.63
N GLN A 491 20.28 15.85 16.84
CA GLN A 491 19.86 14.79 15.91
C GLN A 491 18.35 14.75 15.67
N ASN A 492 17.52 15.01 16.69
CA ASN A 492 16.07 15.06 16.51
C ASN A 492 15.60 16.27 15.70
N GLU A 493 16.37 17.37 15.66
CA GLU A 493 16.07 18.57 14.89
C GLU A 493 16.54 18.43 13.44
N ASP A 494 17.76 17.91 13.21
CA ASP A 494 18.31 17.63 11.89
C ASP A 494 17.47 16.58 11.12
N LEU A 495 16.90 15.60 11.82
CA LEU A 495 15.99 14.59 11.27
C LEU A 495 14.52 15.05 11.19
N GLY A 496 14.20 16.30 11.55
CA GLY A 496 12.84 16.87 11.56
C GLY A 496 11.88 16.29 12.62
N LEU A 497 12.33 15.31 13.42
CA LEU A 497 11.52 14.59 14.42
C LEU A 497 11.06 15.47 15.58
N THR A 498 11.66 16.64 15.79
CA THR A 498 11.16 17.68 16.71
C THR A 498 9.84 18.30 16.26
N GLN A 499 9.56 18.34 14.95
CA GLN A 499 8.41 19.04 14.36
C GLN A 499 7.16 18.16 14.31
N MET A 500 7.30 16.84 14.18
CA MET A 500 6.19 15.87 14.15
C MET A 500 5.69 15.51 15.56
N LYS A 501 5.24 16.50 16.33
CA LYS A 501 4.68 16.29 17.67
C LYS A 501 3.22 16.73 17.75
N LEU A 502 2.36 15.80 18.16
CA LEU A 502 0.97 16.12 18.50
C LEU A 502 0.90 17.15 19.63
N PRO A 503 -0.17 17.97 19.69
CA PRO A 503 -0.40 18.87 20.80
C PRO A 503 -0.59 18.10 22.11
N THR A 504 -0.06 18.63 23.21
CA THR A 504 -0.18 18.00 24.53
C THR A 504 -1.62 18.01 25.03
N GLN A 505 -1.97 17.09 25.95
CA GLN A 505 -3.32 16.99 26.51
C GLN A 505 -3.85 18.33 27.06
N SER A 506 -2.98 19.13 27.71
CA SER A 506 -3.33 20.46 28.23
C SER A 506 -3.64 21.47 27.12
N GLN A 507 -2.90 21.44 26.01
CA GLN A 507 -3.14 22.31 24.84
C GLN A 507 -4.45 21.96 24.14
N ILE A 508 -4.72 20.66 23.94
CA ILE A 508 -5.99 20.18 23.39
C ILE A 508 -7.14 20.56 24.32
N GLY A 509 -6.98 20.40 25.64
CA GLY A 509 -8.00 20.75 26.63
C GLY A 509 -8.31 22.23 26.68
N TYR A 510 -7.30 23.11 26.62
CA TYR A 510 -7.48 24.55 26.54
C TYR A 510 -8.18 24.97 25.23
N ALA A 511 -7.72 24.44 24.09
CA ALA A 511 -8.31 24.73 22.79
C ALA A 511 -9.77 24.27 22.71
N LEU A 512 -10.09 23.05 23.16
CA LEU A 512 -11.48 22.58 23.25
C LEU A 512 -12.33 23.45 24.19
N GLN A 513 -11.83 23.83 25.36
CA GLN A 513 -12.55 24.72 26.27
C GLN A 513 -12.91 26.05 25.59
N LYS A 514 -12.01 26.63 24.77
CA LYS A 514 -12.29 27.85 24.01
C LYS A 514 -13.30 27.63 22.89
N THR A 515 -13.16 26.59 22.09
CA THR A 515 -14.11 26.28 21.00
C THR A 515 -15.51 25.98 21.55
N ILE A 516 -15.63 25.24 22.67
CA ILE A 516 -16.91 24.95 23.32
C ILE A 516 -17.54 26.21 23.93
N GLN A 517 -16.75 27.11 24.52
CA GLN A 517 -17.25 28.40 25.03
C GLN A 517 -17.79 29.30 23.91
N ASN A 518 -17.26 29.21 22.69
CA ASN A 518 -17.70 30.02 21.55
C ASN A 518 -19.01 29.50 20.91
N PHE A 519 -19.23 28.17 20.90
CA PHE A 519 -20.31 27.55 20.13
C PHE A 519 -21.30 26.78 21.00
N SER A 520 -22.47 27.40 21.24
CA SER A 520 -23.58 26.85 22.04
C SER A 520 -24.04 25.44 21.63
N GLN A 521 -23.88 25.14 20.36
CA GLN A 521 -24.12 23.87 19.70
C GLN A 521 -23.33 22.75 20.39
N LEU A 522 -22.04 22.95 20.67
CA LEU A 522 -21.13 21.91 21.17
C LEU A 522 -21.46 21.42 22.60
N TYR A 523 -22.28 22.17 23.35
CA TYR A 523 -22.84 21.78 24.65
C TYR A 523 -24.39 21.66 24.62
N SER A 524 -24.95 21.31 23.46
CA SER A 524 -26.39 21.09 23.24
C SER A 524 -26.69 19.71 22.65
N ASN A 525 -27.90 19.20 22.88
CA ASN A 525 -28.39 17.90 22.39
C ASN A 525 -29.88 18.00 22.03
N VAL A 526 -30.39 17.05 21.24
CA VAL A 526 -31.79 16.97 20.81
C VAL A 526 -32.67 16.53 21.99
N GLN A 527 -33.72 17.29 22.23
CA GLN A 527 -34.74 17.03 23.25
C GLN A 527 -36.13 16.90 22.64
N ALA A 528 -37.05 16.27 23.36
CA ALA A 528 -38.44 16.07 22.95
C ALA A 528 -39.39 16.89 23.83
N LYS A 529 -40.38 17.52 23.21
CA LYS A 529 -41.49 18.24 23.83
C LYS A 529 -42.74 17.39 23.63
N GLU A 530 -43.53 17.20 24.68
CA GLU A 530 -44.86 16.60 24.52
C GLU A 530 -45.82 17.70 24.08
N ASP A 531 -46.27 17.61 22.82
CA ASP A 531 -47.32 18.49 22.32
C ASP A 531 -48.68 18.10 22.96
N LYS A 532 -49.61 19.05 23.01
CA LYS A 532 -50.91 18.85 23.67
C LYS A 532 -52.04 18.60 22.68
N ASP A 533 -51.87 19.01 21.43
CA ASP A 533 -52.90 18.93 20.40
C ASP A 533 -52.66 17.78 19.39
N CYS A 534 -51.54 17.08 19.48
CA CYS A 534 -51.26 15.85 18.72
C CYS A 534 -50.57 14.77 19.57
N ASN A 535 -50.68 13.50 19.16
CA ASN A 535 -50.03 12.35 19.83
C ASN A 535 -48.53 12.21 19.44
N ASP A 536 -47.88 13.29 19.00
CA ASP A 536 -46.51 13.28 18.49
C ASP A 536 -45.59 14.17 19.35
N LYS A 537 -44.27 14.00 19.21
CA LYS A 537 -43.29 14.75 20.01
C LYS A 537 -42.48 15.67 19.13
N SER A 538 -42.64 16.98 19.32
CA SER A 538 -41.82 17.99 18.67
C SER A 538 -40.38 17.91 19.19
N LEU A 539 -39.42 17.82 18.26
CA LEU A 539 -37.99 17.76 18.56
C LEU A 539 -37.40 19.18 18.50
N TYR A 540 -36.49 19.48 19.41
CA TYR A 540 -35.81 20.78 19.50
C TYR A 540 -34.39 20.60 20.08
N MET A 541 -33.49 21.57 19.87
CA MET A 541 -32.16 21.56 20.50
C MET A 541 -32.11 22.51 21.70
N THR A 542 -31.40 22.10 22.75
CA THR A 542 -31.18 22.94 23.94
C THR A 542 -29.86 22.56 24.62
N SER A 543 -29.25 23.53 25.27
CA SER A 543 -27.98 23.39 25.98
C SER A 543 -28.13 22.65 27.32
N PHE A 544 -27.05 22.02 27.78
CA PHE A 544 -27.03 21.25 29.04
C PHE A 544 -27.23 22.18 30.25
N LYS A 545 -28.10 21.75 31.16
CA LYS A 545 -28.56 22.49 32.35
C LYS A 545 -27.93 21.96 33.64
N PHE A 546 -27.43 20.73 33.63
CA PHE A 546 -26.94 20.03 34.82
C PHE A 546 -25.58 19.35 34.58
N GLU A 547 -25.40 18.68 33.44
CA GLU A 547 -24.18 17.88 33.21
C GLU A 547 -23.02 18.73 32.63
N PRO A 548 -21.81 18.66 33.22
CA PRO A 548 -20.60 19.26 32.65
C PRO A 548 -19.97 18.37 31.57
N ILE A 549 -19.12 18.96 30.72
CA ILE A 549 -18.31 18.23 29.75
C ILE A 549 -16.87 18.16 30.26
N ARG A 550 -16.29 16.96 30.30
CA ARG A 550 -14.89 16.70 30.64
C ARG A 550 -14.09 16.29 29.42
N PHE A 551 -12.77 16.39 29.52
CA PHE A 551 -11.85 15.91 28.49
C PHE A 551 -12.08 14.42 28.16
N GLU A 552 -12.25 13.58 29.17
CA GLU A 552 -12.50 12.13 29.04
C GLU A 552 -13.82 11.75 28.35
N ASP A 553 -14.82 12.65 28.32
CA ASP A 553 -16.10 12.40 27.65
C ASP A 553 -15.99 12.56 26.13
N VAL A 554 -15.20 13.54 25.67
CA VAL A 554 -15.12 13.98 24.27
C VAL A 554 -13.79 13.71 23.57
N VAL A 555 -12.77 13.22 24.27
CA VAL A 555 -11.46 12.90 23.66
C VAL A 555 -11.10 11.42 23.85
N GLU A 556 -10.67 10.76 22.79
CA GLU A 556 -10.20 9.37 22.82
C GLU A 556 -8.93 9.20 21.98
N TYR A 557 -7.96 8.41 22.47
CA TYR A 557 -6.75 8.06 21.74
C TYR A 557 -6.93 6.69 21.09
N LYS A 558 -6.68 6.58 19.77
CA LYS A 558 -6.72 5.33 19.01
C LYS A 558 -5.30 4.93 18.58
N ASP A 559 -4.95 3.67 18.80
CA ASP A 559 -3.64 3.12 18.46
C ASP A 559 -3.58 2.57 17.02
N TRP A 560 -3.94 3.40 16.03
CA TRP A 560 -3.97 3.00 14.63
C TRP A 560 -2.68 3.41 13.89
N ASN A 561 -2.18 2.52 13.04
CA ASN A 561 -1.00 2.77 12.19
C ASN A 561 -1.35 3.55 10.90
N GLU A 562 -2.63 3.62 10.53
CA GLU A 562 -3.14 4.16 9.26
C GLU A 562 -4.66 4.46 9.32
N LEU A 563 -5.20 5.18 8.33
CA LEU A 563 -6.64 5.43 8.17
C LEU A 563 -7.26 4.59 7.04
N ASN A 564 -7.15 3.27 7.17
CA ASN A 564 -7.78 2.35 6.24
C ASN A 564 -9.32 2.30 6.39
N THR A 565 -9.97 1.68 5.40
CA THR A 565 -11.43 1.43 5.34
C THR A 565 -11.99 0.76 6.62
N ASN A 566 -11.22 -0.10 7.30
CA ASN A 566 -11.67 -0.75 8.54
C ASN A 566 -11.70 0.20 9.73
N ASN A 567 -10.67 1.03 9.88
CA ASN A 567 -10.57 2.04 10.94
C ASN A 567 -11.63 3.13 10.76
N ILE A 568 -11.82 3.65 9.54
CA ILE A 568 -12.89 4.60 9.20
C ILE A 568 -14.26 3.99 9.52
N ASN A 569 -14.56 2.78 9.02
CA ASN A 569 -15.83 2.13 9.31
C ASN A 569 -16.01 1.75 10.79
N SER A 570 -14.95 1.65 11.60
CA SER A 570 -15.09 1.45 13.05
C SER A 570 -15.73 2.66 13.73
N ILE A 571 -15.40 3.88 13.30
CA ILE A 571 -15.95 5.14 13.84
C ILE A 571 -17.47 5.12 13.74
N PHE A 572 -18.00 4.87 12.55
CA PHE A 572 -19.45 4.82 12.29
C PHE A 572 -20.18 3.64 12.97
N LYS A 573 -19.46 2.59 13.38
CA LYS A 573 -20.01 1.43 14.10
C LYS A 573 -20.00 1.63 15.63
N GLU A 574 -18.96 2.27 16.16
CA GLU A 574 -18.74 2.51 17.59
C GLU A 574 -19.53 3.74 18.09
N TYR A 575 -19.33 4.90 17.47
CA TYR A 575 -19.86 6.17 17.97
C TYR A 575 -21.30 6.41 17.53
N ASN A 576 -22.22 6.17 18.44
CA ASN A 576 -23.65 6.39 18.25
C ASN A 576 -24.10 7.41 19.31
N PHE A 577 -24.25 8.68 18.92
CA PHE A 577 -24.56 9.77 19.84
C PHE A 577 -26.01 9.68 20.35
N PRO A 578 -26.26 9.54 21.67
CA PRO A 578 -27.61 9.32 22.17
C PRO A 578 -28.37 10.63 22.38
N TYR A 579 -29.53 10.75 21.75
CA TYR A 579 -30.46 11.86 21.96
C TYR A 579 -31.18 11.78 23.32
N PHE A 580 -31.83 12.87 23.71
CA PHE A 580 -32.63 13.01 24.94
C PHE A 580 -31.82 12.89 26.24
N LYS A 581 -30.54 13.30 26.17
CA LYS A 581 -29.58 13.30 27.29
C LYS A 581 -28.73 14.57 27.24
N GLU A 582 -28.17 14.95 28.38
CA GLU A 582 -27.17 16.01 28.45
C GLU A 582 -25.78 15.41 28.25
N CYS A 583 -25.47 15.07 27.00
CA CYS A 583 -24.15 14.60 26.59
C CYS A 583 -23.83 15.07 25.15
N PRO A 584 -22.55 15.31 24.81
CA PRO A 584 -22.14 15.81 23.49
C PRO A 584 -22.58 14.94 22.30
N LEU A 585 -22.85 15.61 21.18
CA LEU A 585 -23.13 14.99 19.87
C LEU A 585 -21.88 15.00 18.95
N TRP A 586 -20.69 15.00 19.55
CA TRP A 586 -19.41 15.01 18.85
C TRP A 586 -18.30 14.39 19.71
N LYS A 587 -17.21 13.94 19.09
CA LYS A 587 -16.01 13.40 19.74
C LYS A 587 -14.75 13.68 18.92
N LEU A 588 -13.67 14.06 19.59
CA LEU A 588 -12.33 14.21 19.03
C LEU A 588 -11.54 12.89 19.22
N LEU A 589 -11.14 12.26 18.13
CA LEU A 589 -10.25 11.10 18.15
C LEU A 589 -8.83 11.54 17.81
N ILE A 590 -7.85 11.02 18.53
CA ILE A 590 -6.42 11.33 18.37
C ILE A 590 -5.72 10.05 17.93
N VAL A 591 -4.94 10.10 16.84
CA VAL A 591 -4.22 8.94 16.30
C VAL A 591 -2.71 9.21 16.29
N PRO A 592 -1.97 8.88 17.38
CA PRO A 592 -0.60 9.37 17.57
C PRO A 592 0.41 8.93 16.51
N LYS A 593 0.35 7.67 16.05
CA LYS A 593 1.33 7.09 15.12
C LYS A 593 1.36 7.75 13.74
N ILE A 594 0.28 8.41 13.35
CA ILE A 594 0.14 9.15 12.08
C ILE A 594 -0.11 10.65 12.30
N THR A 595 0.01 11.14 13.54
CA THR A 595 -0.19 12.54 13.94
C THR A 595 -1.56 13.16 13.59
N THR A 596 -2.59 12.34 13.35
CA THR A 596 -3.93 12.81 12.90
C THR A 596 -4.87 13.11 14.07
N LEU A 597 -5.71 14.14 13.89
CA LEU A 597 -6.88 14.44 14.72
C LEU A 597 -8.16 14.27 13.87
N ILE A 598 -9.19 13.61 14.41
CA ILE A 598 -10.45 13.32 13.71
C ILE A 598 -11.62 13.86 14.54
N LEU A 599 -12.52 14.62 13.92
CA LEU A 599 -13.77 15.07 14.54
C LEU A 599 -14.93 14.20 14.06
N ALA A 600 -15.38 13.26 14.90
CA ALA A 600 -16.65 12.59 14.70
C ALA A 600 -17.77 13.49 15.22
N VAL A 601 -18.83 13.72 14.43
CA VAL A 601 -19.93 14.63 14.78
C VAL A 601 -21.25 14.12 14.22
N ASP A 602 -22.34 14.31 14.95
CA ASP A 602 -23.68 14.07 14.40
C ASP A 602 -24.11 15.22 13.48
N HIS A 603 -24.57 14.91 12.27
CA HIS A 603 -24.94 15.91 11.27
C HIS A 603 -26.18 16.76 11.68
N VAL A 604 -26.92 16.39 12.74
CA VAL A 604 -27.92 17.29 13.36
C VAL A 604 -27.27 18.53 13.99
N LEU A 605 -26.01 18.43 14.42
CA LEU A 605 -25.27 19.48 15.11
C LEU A 605 -24.65 20.50 14.16
N SER A 606 -24.09 20.01 13.04
CA SER A 606 -23.26 20.80 12.12
C SER A 606 -23.27 20.18 10.72
N ASP A 607 -23.21 21.03 9.71
CA ASP A 607 -22.69 20.64 8.38
C ASP A 607 -21.15 20.70 8.33
N GLY A 608 -20.56 20.28 7.20
CA GLY A 608 -19.12 20.29 7.00
C GLY A 608 -18.46 21.67 7.08
N ILE A 609 -19.15 22.76 6.71
CA ILE A 609 -18.61 24.12 6.87
C ILE A 609 -18.58 24.53 8.35
N GLY A 610 -19.52 24.04 9.16
CA GLY A 610 -19.48 24.19 10.62
C GLY A 610 -18.37 23.35 11.28
N THR A 611 -17.99 22.19 10.73
CA THR A 611 -16.83 21.44 11.22
C THR A 611 -15.51 22.14 10.90
N ILE A 612 -15.42 22.79 9.73
CA ILE A 612 -14.32 23.72 9.43
C ILE A 612 -14.27 24.86 10.46
N LYS A 613 -15.41 25.42 10.88
CA LYS A 613 -15.43 26.45 11.94
C LYS A 613 -14.97 25.93 13.30
N PHE A 614 -15.35 24.71 13.69
CA PHE A 614 -14.76 24.05 14.86
C PHE A 614 -13.23 23.98 14.76
N TRP A 615 -12.69 23.52 13.62
CA TRP A 615 -11.25 23.38 13.42
C TRP A 615 -10.51 24.71 13.43
N GLN A 616 -11.03 25.75 12.75
CA GLN A 616 -10.42 27.08 12.70
C GLN A 616 -10.22 27.66 14.12
N TYR A 617 -11.27 27.67 14.95
CA TYR A 617 -11.18 28.16 16.33
C TYR A 617 -10.33 27.24 17.23
N PHE A 618 -10.39 25.92 17.05
CA PHE A 618 -9.56 24.98 17.80
C PHE A 618 -8.06 25.19 17.53
N ILE A 619 -7.67 25.37 16.28
CA ILE A 619 -6.26 25.56 15.88
C ILE A 619 -5.75 26.95 16.28
N GLU A 620 -6.58 28.00 16.20
CA GLU A 620 -6.23 29.35 16.71
C GLU A 620 -5.96 29.35 18.22
N ASN A 621 -6.73 28.57 19.00
CA ASN A 621 -6.58 28.50 20.46
C ASN A 621 -5.58 27.42 20.93
N LEU A 622 -5.11 26.56 20.03
CA LEU A 622 -3.94 25.72 20.23
C LEU A 622 -2.72 26.63 20.43
N GLY A 623 -1.89 26.43 21.46
CA GLY A 623 -0.76 27.34 21.71
C GLY A 623 -0.03 27.14 23.04
N PRO A 624 0.87 28.06 23.42
CA PRO A 624 1.75 27.91 24.58
C PRO A 624 1.20 28.47 25.91
N GLN A 625 -0.10 28.76 26.02
CA GLN A 625 -0.66 29.29 27.28
C GLN A 625 -1.03 28.20 28.29
N MET A 626 -0.64 28.50 29.54
CA MET A 626 -0.82 27.75 30.79
C MET A 626 -2.27 27.31 31.06
N ASP A 627 -2.56 26.30 31.87
CA ASP A 627 -1.76 25.68 32.96
C ASP A 627 -1.71 24.14 32.88
N ASN A 628 -1.02 23.49 33.83
CA ASN A 628 -0.99 22.03 34.03
C ASN A 628 -2.35 21.50 34.56
N ILE A 629 -3.40 21.55 33.72
CA ILE A 629 -4.72 21.03 34.06
C ILE A 629 -4.76 19.53 33.77
N ASN A 630 -4.56 18.70 34.81
CA ASN A 630 -4.82 17.27 34.75
C ASN A 630 -6.32 17.02 34.58
N ASN A 631 -6.72 16.51 33.41
CA ASN A 631 -8.09 16.15 33.04
C ASN A 631 -9.12 17.31 33.17
N PRO A 632 -9.08 18.32 32.28
CA PRO A 632 -9.89 19.52 32.39
C PRO A 632 -11.40 19.25 32.28
N VAL A 633 -12.17 19.95 33.10
CA VAL A 633 -13.59 20.24 32.83
C VAL A 633 -13.62 21.31 31.74
N LEU A 634 -14.10 20.92 30.56
CA LEU A 634 -14.13 21.77 29.37
C LEU A 634 -15.30 22.77 29.41
N TYR A 635 -16.45 22.33 29.92
CA TYR A 635 -17.66 23.16 30.08
C TYR A 635 -18.41 22.78 31.37
N HIS A 636 -19.08 23.76 31.98
CA HIS A 636 -19.96 23.58 33.13
C HIS A 636 -21.19 24.50 32.96
N PRO A 637 -22.44 24.04 33.17
CA PRO A 637 -23.64 24.86 32.95
C PRO A 637 -23.63 26.20 33.70
N ASP A 638 -23.20 26.21 34.97
CA ASP A 638 -23.07 27.42 35.80
C ASP A 638 -22.04 28.46 35.29
N SER A 639 -21.26 28.16 34.25
CA SER A 639 -20.32 29.12 33.65
C SER A 639 -20.98 30.13 32.70
N LEU A 640 -22.25 29.90 32.32
CA LEU A 640 -23.01 30.80 31.45
C LEU A 640 -23.56 32.00 32.24
N THR A 641 -23.25 33.21 31.77
CA THR A 641 -23.76 34.47 32.33
C THR A 641 -25.15 34.84 31.82
N GLU A 642 -25.63 34.19 30.76
CA GLU A 642 -26.98 34.32 30.23
C GLU A 642 -27.83 33.05 30.49
N PRO A 643 -29.16 33.18 30.64
CA PRO A 643 -30.04 32.01 30.79
C PRO A 643 -30.03 31.14 29.52
N ILE A 644 -30.00 29.83 29.72
CA ILE A 644 -30.07 28.83 28.64
C ILE A 644 -31.34 29.04 27.80
N LYS A 645 -31.15 29.30 26.50
CA LYS A 645 -32.21 29.51 25.51
C LYS A 645 -32.52 28.20 24.76
N GLU A 646 -33.72 28.12 24.20
CA GLU A 646 -34.09 27.10 23.21
C GLU A 646 -33.40 27.48 21.89
N TYR A 647 -32.67 26.56 21.24
CA TYR A 647 -32.01 26.86 19.97
C TYR A 647 -33.06 26.83 18.86
N VAL A 648 -33.24 27.96 18.19
CA VAL A 648 -34.18 28.14 17.07
C VAL A 648 -33.35 28.18 15.79
N HIS A 649 -33.59 27.25 14.87
CA HIS A 649 -32.86 27.22 13.62
C HIS A 649 -33.35 28.36 12.70
N PRO A 650 -32.48 29.04 11.94
CA PRO A 650 -32.90 30.03 10.94
C PRO A 650 -33.94 29.52 9.94
N TYR A 651 -33.95 28.22 9.61
CA TYR A 651 -35.02 27.63 8.79
C TYR A 651 -36.40 27.68 9.49
N ASP A 652 -36.50 27.62 10.81
CA ASP A 652 -37.77 27.70 11.54
C ASP A 652 -38.43 29.08 11.34
N LEU A 653 -37.59 30.12 11.38
CA LEU A 653 -37.95 31.53 11.15
C LEU A 653 -38.29 31.83 9.68
N TRP A 654 -37.98 30.93 8.74
CA TRP A 654 -38.16 31.15 7.31
C TRP A 654 -39.63 31.42 6.93
N PRO A 655 -39.93 32.54 6.23
CA PRO A 655 -41.30 32.96 5.95
C PRO A 655 -41.97 32.11 4.87
N ILE A 656 -43.13 31.54 5.16
CA ILE A 656 -43.83 30.62 4.26
C ILE A 656 -44.74 31.41 3.30
N SER A 657 -44.50 31.28 1.99
CA SER A 657 -45.31 31.98 0.97
C SER A 657 -46.76 31.48 0.91
N LYS A 658 -47.68 32.27 0.34
CA LYS A 658 -49.10 31.85 0.19
C LYS A 658 -49.26 30.57 -0.64
N LEU A 659 -48.39 30.34 -1.61
CA LEU A 659 -48.38 29.11 -2.41
C LEU A 659 -47.85 27.92 -1.60
N TRP A 660 -46.80 28.13 -0.80
CA TRP A 660 -46.23 27.10 0.07
C TRP A 660 -47.17 26.70 1.22
N ASN A 661 -47.95 27.64 1.76
CA ASN A 661 -49.05 27.33 2.69
C ASN A 661 -50.12 26.42 2.04
N LEU A 662 -50.49 26.65 0.77
CA LEU A 662 -51.40 25.76 0.05
C LEU A 662 -50.79 24.37 -0.20
N LYS A 663 -49.50 24.30 -0.56
CA LYS A 663 -48.77 23.01 -0.68
C LYS A 663 -48.78 22.24 0.65
N ARG A 664 -48.49 22.88 1.79
CA ARG A 664 -48.52 22.26 3.14
C ARG A 664 -49.87 21.66 3.52
N LEU A 665 -51.00 22.18 3.00
CA LEU A 665 -52.33 21.60 3.24
C LEU A 665 -52.62 20.35 2.38
N ILE A 666 -51.94 20.18 1.25
CA ILE A 666 -52.20 19.11 0.26
C ILE A 666 -51.22 17.93 0.44
N ILE A 667 -49.93 18.24 0.65
CA ILE A 667 -48.84 17.26 0.73
C ILE A 667 -49.08 16.10 1.72
N PRO A 668 -49.63 16.32 2.94
CA PRO A 668 -49.88 15.23 3.89
C PRO A 668 -50.88 14.19 3.37
N TYR A 669 -51.91 14.64 2.65
CA TYR A 669 -52.88 13.75 1.99
C TYR A 669 -52.27 13.08 0.75
N LEU A 670 -51.46 13.82 -0.02
CA LEU A 670 -50.79 13.27 -1.20
C LEU A 670 -49.85 12.13 -0.83
N ILE A 671 -49.01 12.29 0.19
CA ILE A 671 -48.12 11.22 0.66
C ILE A 671 -48.92 10.05 1.25
N LYS A 672 -49.99 10.33 2.01
CA LYS A 672 -50.82 9.28 2.61
C LYS A 672 -51.59 8.41 1.60
N TYR A 673 -51.99 8.96 0.46
CA TYR A 673 -52.79 8.24 -0.55
C TYR A 673 -52.03 7.86 -1.83
N PHE A 674 -50.95 8.58 -2.15
CA PHE A 674 -50.05 8.32 -3.28
C PHE A 674 -48.59 8.28 -2.82
N PRO A 675 -48.24 7.41 -1.85
CA PRO A 675 -46.92 7.38 -1.22
C PRO A 675 -45.78 7.24 -2.24
N ASN A 676 -45.96 6.39 -3.25
CA ASN A 676 -44.96 6.17 -4.31
C ASN A 676 -44.68 7.41 -5.17
N LEU A 677 -45.54 8.43 -5.17
CA LEU A 677 -45.31 9.70 -5.89
C LEU A 677 -44.31 10.61 -5.16
N ALA A 678 -44.02 10.36 -3.88
CA ALA A 678 -43.15 11.18 -3.06
C ALA A 678 -41.77 10.54 -2.76
N THR A 679 -41.63 9.21 -2.86
CA THR A 679 -40.35 8.52 -2.63
C THR A 679 -39.95 7.53 -3.72
N GLY A 680 -40.80 7.27 -4.72
CA GLY A 680 -40.57 6.19 -5.69
C GLY A 680 -39.42 6.47 -6.66
N SER A 681 -38.55 5.48 -6.85
CA SER A 681 -37.47 5.52 -7.85
C SER A 681 -38.04 5.56 -9.28
N ASN A 682 -37.74 6.62 -10.03
CA ASN A 682 -38.04 6.68 -11.47
C ASN A 682 -37.17 5.67 -12.23
N SER A 683 -37.77 4.76 -12.99
CA SER A 683 -37.08 3.71 -13.76
C SER A 683 -36.17 4.22 -14.90
N GLN A 684 -36.14 5.53 -15.15
CA GLN A 684 -35.18 6.18 -16.06
C GLN A 684 -33.84 6.51 -15.41
N LEU A 685 -33.77 6.50 -14.07
CA LEU A 685 -32.55 6.78 -13.31
C LEU A 685 -31.62 5.55 -13.33
N LEU A 686 -30.31 5.77 -13.36
CA LEU A 686 -29.34 4.68 -13.19
C LEU A 686 -29.51 4.02 -11.80
N GLN A 687 -29.55 2.69 -11.78
CA GLN A 687 -29.54 1.83 -10.60
C GLN A 687 -28.72 0.57 -10.89
N PHE A 688 -28.00 0.05 -9.89
CA PHE A 688 -27.23 -1.20 -10.01
C PHE A 688 -28.09 -2.38 -9.53
N ASN A 689 -28.24 -3.45 -10.32
CA ASN A 689 -29.22 -4.50 -10.03
C ASN A 689 -28.93 -5.32 -8.76
N GLN A 690 -27.69 -5.28 -8.27
CA GLN A 690 -27.23 -5.98 -7.07
C GLN A 690 -27.21 -5.09 -5.82
N TYR A 691 -27.42 -3.78 -5.96
CA TYR A 691 -27.49 -2.88 -4.81
C TYR A 691 -28.91 -2.83 -4.24
N GLN A 692 -29.01 -2.93 -2.93
CA GLN A 692 -30.16 -2.56 -2.11
C GLN A 692 -29.64 -1.94 -0.82
N PHE A 693 -30.48 -1.18 -0.10
CA PHE A 693 -30.11 -0.75 1.25
C PHE A 693 -29.82 -1.99 2.13
N PRO A 694 -28.73 -2.01 2.90
CA PRO A 694 -28.44 -3.15 3.78
C PRO A 694 -29.62 -3.45 4.72
N ASP A 695 -29.97 -4.72 4.90
CA ASP A 695 -31.11 -5.21 5.73
C ASP A 695 -31.18 -4.62 7.15
N ASN A 696 -30.05 -4.10 7.63
CA ASN A 696 -29.82 -3.60 8.97
C ASN A 696 -29.30 -2.14 8.99
N LEU A 697 -29.47 -1.36 7.92
CA LEU A 697 -28.94 0.01 7.80
C LEU A 697 -29.40 0.93 8.94
N LEU A 698 -30.68 0.84 9.34
CA LEU A 698 -31.25 1.50 10.52
C LEU A 698 -31.66 0.49 11.59
N ASN A 699 -30.70 -0.23 12.16
CA ASN A 699 -30.99 -1.27 13.14
C ASN A 699 -31.39 -0.68 14.52
N MET A 700 -32.69 -0.47 14.75
CA MET A 700 -33.21 -0.15 16.08
C MET A 700 -33.05 -1.33 17.02
N LYS A 701 -32.21 -1.21 18.05
CA LYS A 701 -32.13 -2.21 19.13
C LYS A 701 -33.38 -2.11 20.01
N LEU A 702 -34.41 -2.88 19.67
CA LEU A 702 -35.78 -2.88 20.26
C LEU A 702 -35.86 -2.85 21.79
N SER A 703 -34.81 -3.25 22.51
CA SER A 703 -34.73 -3.17 23.98
C SER A 703 -34.47 -1.75 24.53
N LYS A 704 -34.04 -0.79 23.69
CA LYS A 704 -33.88 0.63 24.03
C LYS A 704 -34.27 1.51 22.82
N PRO A 705 -35.39 2.26 22.85
CA PRO A 705 -35.64 3.26 21.82
C PRO A 705 -34.50 4.28 21.78
N PHE A 706 -34.25 4.85 20.59
CA PHE A 706 -33.20 5.84 20.32
C PHE A 706 -31.75 5.32 20.38
N ASN A 707 -31.52 4.02 20.58
CA ASN A 707 -30.24 3.38 20.28
C ASN A 707 -30.29 2.76 18.88
N TYR A 708 -29.93 3.54 17.86
CA TYR A 708 -29.62 3.03 16.52
C TYR A 708 -28.19 2.50 16.46
N GLN A 709 -27.88 1.81 15.35
CA GLN A 709 -26.51 1.54 14.92
C GLN A 709 -26.47 1.67 13.40
N ILE A 710 -25.69 2.60 12.87
CA ILE A 710 -25.50 2.74 11.42
C ILE A 710 -24.58 1.62 10.96
N LYS A 711 -25.04 0.75 10.05
CA LYS A 711 -24.18 -0.25 9.42
C LYS A 711 -23.45 0.37 8.23
N ASN A 712 -22.38 1.15 8.47
CA ASN A 712 -21.46 1.47 7.38
C ASN A 712 -20.58 0.26 7.05
N SER A 713 -20.57 -0.16 5.79
CA SER A 713 -19.53 -1.04 5.23
C SER A 713 -19.14 -0.60 3.82
N ASN A 714 -19.19 0.71 3.55
CA ASN A 714 -18.60 1.25 2.33
C ASN A 714 -17.08 1.02 2.33
N ILE A 715 -16.52 0.82 1.15
CA ILE A 715 -15.09 0.89 0.89
C ILE A 715 -14.76 2.37 0.62
N HIS A 716 -13.70 2.83 1.27
CA HIS A 716 -13.27 4.22 1.30
C HIS A 716 -11.94 4.36 0.58
N HIS A 717 -11.95 5.07 -0.54
CA HIS A 717 -10.75 5.37 -1.31
C HIS A 717 -10.40 6.86 -1.20
N ILE A 718 -9.13 7.19 -0.99
CA ILE A 718 -8.68 8.59 -0.85
C ILE A 718 -7.70 8.91 -1.98
N LEU A 719 -8.13 9.77 -2.91
CA LEU A 719 -7.25 10.36 -3.92
C LEU A 719 -6.61 11.63 -3.35
N ASN A 720 -5.29 11.72 -3.36
CA ASN A 720 -4.57 12.98 -3.12
C ASN A 720 -4.11 13.58 -4.46
N ILE A 721 -4.47 14.84 -4.71
CA ILE A 721 -4.01 15.61 -5.88
C ILE A 721 -3.17 16.77 -5.35
N PRO A 722 -1.82 16.70 -5.46
CA PRO A 722 -0.92 17.71 -4.93
C PRO A 722 -1.21 19.11 -5.45
N TYR A 723 -1.00 20.13 -4.61
CA TYR A 723 -1.33 21.53 -4.92
C TYR A 723 -0.66 22.06 -6.20
N SER A 724 0.48 21.49 -6.60
CA SER A 724 1.15 21.75 -7.88
C SER A 724 0.31 21.37 -9.10
N LYS A 725 -0.24 20.14 -9.15
CA LYS A 725 -1.17 19.67 -10.19
C LYS A 725 -2.51 20.39 -10.12
N LEU A 726 -3.05 20.56 -8.91
CA LEU A 726 -4.32 21.26 -8.69
C LEU A 726 -4.35 22.66 -9.33
N LYS A 727 -3.21 23.38 -9.31
CA LYS A 727 -3.08 24.69 -9.97
C LYS A 727 -3.28 24.62 -11.49
N SER A 728 -2.79 23.57 -12.14
CA SER A 728 -2.98 23.30 -13.59
C SER A 728 -4.48 23.17 -13.89
N ILE A 729 -5.15 22.28 -13.16
CA ILE A 729 -6.60 22.00 -13.25
C ILE A 729 -7.44 23.27 -13.00
N LEU A 730 -7.08 24.07 -11.99
CA LEU A 730 -7.78 25.34 -11.68
C LEU A 730 -7.63 26.39 -12.78
N ASP A 731 -6.46 26.47 -13.43
CA ASP A 731 -6.25 27.40 -14.55
C ASP A 731 -6.98 26.94 -15.83
N ASP A 732 -7.24 25.63 -16.00
CA ASP A 732 -8.14 25.12 -17.06
C ASP A 732 -9.63 25.30 -16.71
N CYS A 733 -10.04 25.12 -15.46
CA CYS A 733 -11.39 25.46 -14.99
C CYS A 733 -11.73 26.93 -15.27
N LYS A 734 -10.77 27.85 -15.05
CA LYS A 734 -10.87 29.28 -15.40
C LYS A 734 -11.10 29.50 -16.89
N LYS A 735 -10.27 28.90 -17.76
CA LYS A 735 -10.40 29.02 -19.24
C LYS A 735 -11.79 28.58 -19.71
N ASN A 736 -12.35 27.54 -19.09
CA ASN A 736 -13.65 26.97 -19.43
C ASN A 736 -14.86 27.61 -18.69
N GLN A 737 -14.64 28.63 -17.83
CA GLN A 737 -15.68 29.30 -17.03
C GLN A 737 -16.49 28.34 -16.12
N VAL A 738 -15.81 27.38 -15.48
CA VAL A 738 -16.42 26.41 -14.54
C VAL A 738 -15.74 26.41 -13.17
N SER A 739 -16.47 26.03 -12.14
CA SER A 739 -15.94 25.72 -10.81
C SER A 739 -15.31 24.34 -10.75
N LEU A 740 -14.38 24.15 -9.81
CA LEU A 740 -13.73 22.87 -9.54
C LEU A 740 -14.75 21.76 -9.22
N THR A 741 -15.79 22.06 -8.43
CA THR A 741 -16.91 21.13 -8.15
C THR A 741 -17.62 20.68 -9.43
N SER A 742 -17.83 21.59 -10.38
CA SER A 742 -18.48 21.25 -11.66
C SER A 742 -17.59 20.38 -12.55
N TYR A 743 -16.27 20.56 -12.48
CA TYR A 743 -15.31 19.72 -13.18
C TYR A 743 -15.23 18.33 -12.55
N ILE A 744 -15.07 18.20 -11.22
CA ILE A 744 -15.01 16.90 -10.52
C ILE A 744 -16.30 16.10 -10.76
N ALA A 745 -17.48 16.72 -10.65
CA ALA A 745 -18.76 16.07 -10.94
C ALA A 745 -18.88 15.62 -12.41
N ALA A 746 -18.27 16.35 -13.36
CA ALA A 746 -18.22 15.96 -14.77
C ALA A 746 -17.24 14.80 -15.03
N VAL A 747 -16.08 14.77 -14.35
CA VAL A 747 -15.14 13.64 -14.38
C VAL A 747 -15.82 12.38 -13.85
N PHE A 748 -16.41 12.45 -12.65
CA PHE A 748 -17.14 11.33 -12.05
C PHE A 748 -18.26 10.84 -12.98
N ALA A 749 -19.05 11.73 -13.58
CA ALA A 749 -20.09 11.33 -14.52
C ALA A 749 -19.53 10.64 -15.78
N ILE A 750 -18.43 11.12 -16.36
CA ILE A 750 -17.86 10.52 -17.57
C ILE A 750 -17.22 9.16 -17.26
N VAL A 751 -16.42 9.06 -16.19
CA VAL A 751 -15.76 7.80 -15.78
C VAL A 751 -16.77 6.76 -15.29
N LEU A 752 -17.86 7.17 -14.64
CA LEU A 752 -18.95 6.24 -14.30
C LEU A 752 -19.63 5.70 -15.57
N ASN A 753 -19.72 6.51 -16.63
CA ASN A 753 -20.34 6.12 -17.89
C ASN A 753 -19.40 5.29 -18.80
N SER A 754 -18.07 5.38 -18.68
CA SER A 754 -17.15 4.41 -19.32
C SER A 754 -17.30 3.04 -18.66
N ASN A 755 -17.12 2.97 -17.35
CA ASN A 755 -17.17 1.73 -16.56
C ASN A 755 -18.46 0.93 -16.78
N ILE A 756 -19.62 1.59 -16.75
CA ILE A 756 -20.95 0.95 -16.89
C ILE A 756 -21.23 0.44 -18.31
N ASN A 757 -20.48 0.89 -19.33
CA ASN A 757 -20.64 0.40 -20.71
C ASN A 757 -19.77 -0.83 -21.02
N ASN A 758 -18.89 -1.27 -20.10
CA ASN A 758 -18.13 -2.51 -20.24
C ASN A 758 -19.01 -3.73 -19.92
N GLU A 759 -18.82 -4.85 -20.64
CA GLU A 759 -19.80 -5.97 -20.71
C GLU A 759 -20.08 -6.70 -19.38
N ASN A 760 -19.30 -6.46 -18.33
CA ASN A 760 -19.47 -7.04 -17.00
C ASN A 760 -20.56 -6.35 -16.13
N ALA A 761 -20.99 -5.14 -16.50
CA ALA A 761 -21.85 -4.30 -15.67
C ALA A 761 -23.33 -4.73 -15.72
N ASN A 762 -23.74 -5.64 -14.83
CA ASN A 762 -25.15 -6.03 -14.57
C ASN A 762 -25.98 -4.89 -13.95
N THR A 763 -26.14 -3.79 -14.69
CA THR A 763 -26.89 -2.58 -14.32
C THR A 763 -28.31 -2.58 -14.86
N ASN A 764 -29.18 -1.75 -14.31
CA ASN A 764 -30.50 -1.51 -14.87
C ASN A 764 -30.42 -0.38 -15.90
N ASN A 765 -31.25 -0.44 -16.95
CA ASN A 765 -31.16 0.41 -18.15
C ASN A 765 -31.60 1.88 -17.97
N GLY A 766 -31.21 2.50 -16.85
CA GLY A 766 -31.37 3.93 -16.62
C GLY A 766 -30.53 4.75 -17.59
N SER A 767 -31.17 5.72 -18.25
CA SER A 767 -30.55 6.65 -19.20
C SER A 767 -30.18 7.99 -18.57
N ILE A 768 -30.53 8.23 -17.30
CA ILE A 768 -30.34 9.49 -16.58
C ILE A 768 -29.49 9.26 -15.33
N PHE A 769 -28.44 10.07 -15.16
CA PHE A 769 -27.74 10.22 -13.88
C PHE A 769 -28.40 11.35 -13.10
N LYS A 770 -28.53 11.17 -11.78
CA LYS A 770 -28.89 12.21 -10.82
C LYS A 770 -27.65 12.50 -9.97
N ILE A 771 -27.07 13.68 -10.15
CA ILE A 771 -25.93 14.15 -9.36
C ILE A 771 -26.49 15.12 -8.34
N ASP A 772 -26.29 14.83 -7.06
CA ASP A 772 -26.69 15.72 -5.98
C ASP A 772 -25.47 16.52 -5.48
N ILE A 773 -25.65 17.82 -5.25
CA ILE A 773 -24.58 18.73 -4.82
C ILE A 773 -25.08 19.54 -3.61
N PRO A 774 -24.53 19.35 -2.41
CA PRO A 774 -24.82 20.17 -1.24
C PRO A 774 -24.40 21.63 -1.43
N MET A 775 -25.37 22.55 -1.27
CA MET A 775 -25.20 23.99 -1.40
C MET A 775 -25.31 24.66 -0.02
N ASN A 776 -24.39 25.58 0.28
CA ASN A 776 -24.37 26.35 1.54
C ASN A 776 -25.43 27.45 1.51
N THR A 777 -26.35 27.46 2.49
CA THR A 777 -27.46 28.41 2.57
C THR A 777 -27.20 29.60 3.51
N ARG A 778 -26.07 29.66 4.22
CA ARG A 778 -25.76 30.71 5.21
C ARG A 778 -25.97 32.13 4.69
N SER A 779 -25.41 32.47 3.54
CA SER A 779 -25.54 33.81 2.93
C SER A 779 -26.99 34.16 2.59
N VAL A 780 -27.77 33.17 2.13
CA VAL A 780 -29.21 33.31 1.85
C VAL A 780 -30.03 33.46 3.13
N CYS A 781 -29.68 32.74 4.22
CA CYS A 781 -30.27 32.91 5.54
C CYS A 781 -29.97 34.30 6.13
N GLN A 782 -28.72 34.75 6.07
CA GLN A 782 -28.30 36.09 6.51
C GLN A 782 -29.10 37.18 5.78
N ASN A 783 -29.15 37.12 4.45
CA ASN A 783 -29.79 38.14 3.61
C ASN A 783 -31.32 38.16 3.74
N MET A 784 -31.97 36.99 3.85
CA MET A 784 -33.44 36.90 3.92
C MET A 784 -34.00 37.22 5.31
N LEU A 785 -33.27 36.85 6.37
CA LEU A 785 -33.75 36.96 7.75
C LEU A 785 -33.14 38.15 8.52
N ASN A 786 -32.11 38.81 7.95
CA ASN A 786 -31.36 39.91 8.58
C ASN A 786 -30.85 39.50 9.99
N ILE A 787 -30.19 38.35 10.05
CA ILE A 787 -29.59 37.77 11.26
C ILE A 787 -28.07 37.95 11.26
N ASP A 788 -27.46 37.93 12.45
CA ASP A 788 -26.03 38.12 12.63
C ASP A 788 -25.21 36.92 12.10
N PRO A 789 -24.11 37.12 11.35
CA PRO A 789 -23.28 36.04 10.83
C PRO A 789 -22.75 35.05 11.87
N SER A 790 -22.50 35.50 13.10
CA SER A 790 -21.99 34.64 14.19
C SER A 790 -22.95 33.49 14.54
N VAL A 791 -24.26 33.71 14.38
CA VAL A 791 -25.32 32.70 14.60
C VAL A 791 -25.32 31.62 13.51
N LEU A 792 -24.63 31.88 12.38
CA LEU A 792 -24.58 31.01 11.21
C LEU A 792 -23.27 30.21 11.08
N GLU A 793 -22.32 30.34 12.01
CA GLU A 793 -21.02 29.66 11.89
C GLU A 793 -21.16 28.13 12.00
N ILE A 794 -21.69 27.62 13.12
CA ILE A 794 -21.96 26.19 13.34
C ILE A 794 -23.47 25.93 13.32
N GLY A 795 -23.89 24.91 12.57
CA GLY A 795 -25.27 24.51 12.35
C GLY A 795 -25.39 23.76 11.02
N ASN A 796 -26.60 23.35 10.64
CA ASN A 796 -26.84 22.61 9.41
C ASN A 796 -27.51 23.52 8.36
N PHE A 797 -26.69 24.20 7.57
CA PHE A 797 -27.09 25.20 6.58
C PHE A 797 -26.85 24.68 5.16
N VAL A 798 -27.38 23.48 4.90
CA VAL A 798 -27.28 22.79 3.60
C VAL A 798 -28.64 22.78 2.89
N ALA A 799 -28.61 22.88 1.57
CA ALA A 799 -29.70 22.57 0.66
C ALA A 799 -29.16 21.75 -0.53
N GLY A 800 -29.78 20.61 -0.85
CA GLY A 800 -29.39 19.81 -2.01
C GLY A 800 -29.80 20.46 -3.33
N LEU A 801 -28.86 20.54 -4.27
CA LEU A 801 -29.12 20.80 -5.69
C LEU A 801 -29.12 19.47 -6.44
N GLU A 802 -30.28 19.06 -6.95
CA GLU A 802 -30.39 17.89 -7.85
C GLU A 802 -30.11 18.29 -9.31
N ILE A 803 -29.15 17.64 -9.96
CA ILE A 803 -28.85 17.81 -11.40
C ILE A 803 -29.11 16.50 -12.12
N LYS A 804 -29.84 16.54 -13.24
CA LYS A 804 -30.21 15.35 -14.03
C LYS A 804 -29.63 15.47 -15.44
N ILE A 805 -28.80 14.50 -15.83
CA ILE A 805 -28.04 14.49 -17.09
C ILE A 805 -28.33 13.19 -17.85
N ASN A 806 -28.53 13.24 -19.17
CA ASN A 806 -28.68 12.04 -19.98
C ASN A 806 -27.32 11.41 -20.27
N ARG A 807 -27.19 10.08 -20.12
CA ARG A 807 -25.96 9.33 -20.40
C ARG A 807 -25.44 9.50 -21.83
N ALA A 808 -26.32 9.82 -22.79
CA ALA A 808 -25.96 10.11 -24.18
C ALA A 808 -25.31 11.50 -24.37
N GLU A 809 -25.40 12.40 -23.39
CA GLU A 809 -24.84 13.76 -23.45
C GLU A 809 -23.41 13.82 -22.85
N LEU A 810 -23.02 12.78 -22.07
CA LEU A 810 -21.73 12.62 -21.42
C LEU A 810 -20.61 12.32 -22.42
N THR A 811 -20.15 13.36 -23.12
CA THR A 811 -19.23 13.27 -24.26
C THR A 811 -17.93 14.02 -24.07
N ASN A 812 -17.95 15.20 -23.45
CA ASN A 812 -16.77 16.01 -23.16
C ASN A 812 -16.87 16.65 -21.78
N VAL A 813 -15.82 16.52 -20.97
CA VAL A 813 -15.81 16.95 -19.55
C VAL A 813 -16.12 18.43 -19.38
N TRP A 814 -15.63 19.30 -20.27
CA TRP A 814 -15.85 20.74 -20.17
C TRP A 814 -17.28 21.13 -20.55
N CYS A 815 -17.89 20.45 -21.53
CA CYS A 815 -19.31 20.63 -21.87
C CYS A 815 -20.22 20.18 -20.71
N VAL A 816 -19.93 19.04 -20.08
CA VAL A 816 -20.69 18.52 -18.93
C VAL A 816 -20.49 19.43 -17.71
N ALA A 817 -19.28 19.89 -17.45
CA ALA A 817 -18.97 20.84 -16.37
C ALA A 817 -19.68 22.19 -16.58
N GLN A 818 -19.75 22.70 -17.83
CA GLN A 818 -20.50 23.92 -18.14
C GLN A 818 -22.01 23.75 -17.94
N PHE A 819 -22.57 22.58 -18.27
CA PHE A 819 -23.96 22.27 -17.95
C PHE A 819 -24.20 22.26 -16.43
N ILE A 820 -23.38 21.55 -15.66
CA ILE A 820 -23.46 21.47 -14.19
C ILE A 820 -23.33 22.88 -13.59
N GLN A 821 -22.35 23.67 -14.04
CA GLN A 821 -22.15 25.05 -13.62
C GLN A 821 -23.37 25.93 -13.89
N SER A 822 -24.04 25.78 -15.05
CA SER A 822 -25.24 26.55 -15.38
C SER A 822 -26.42 26.25 -14.46
N ASN A 823 -26.56 25.01 -14.00
CA ASN A 823 -27.56 24.60 -13.01
C ASN A 823 -27.24 25.20 -11.63
N ILE A 824 -25.97 25.15 -11.19
CA ILE A 824 -25.50 25.79 -9.96
C ILE A 824 -25.79 27.32 -9.95
N LEU A 825 -25.46 28.02 -11.04
CA LEU A 825 -25.70 29.47 -11.17
C LEU A 825 -27.19 29.81 -11.12
N THR A 826 -28.05 28.93 -11.66
CA THR A 826 -29.51 29.09 -11.64
C THR A 826 -30.07 28.83 -10.25
N PHE A 827 -29.70 27.71 -9.63
CA PHE A 827 -30.18 27.30 -8.31
C PHE A 827 -29.92 28.37 -7.25
N THR A 828 -28.68 28.88 -7.22
CA THR A 828 -28.23 29.95 -6.31
C THR A 828 -29.10 31.22 -6.43
N LYS A 829 -29.61 31.54 -7.62
CA LYS A 829 -30.31 32.80 -7.90
C LYS A 829 -31.83 32.72 -7.80
N THR A 830 -32.44 31.54 -7.97
CA THR A 830 -33.92 31.42 -8.00
C THR A 830 -34.51 30.29 -7.17
N ASN A 831 -33.75 29.26 -6.76
CA ASN A 831 -34.37 28.02 -6.27
C ASN A 831 -34.08 27.71 -4.78
N ILE A 832 -33.12 28.37 -4.12
CA ILE A 832 -32.78 28.07 -2.71
C ILE A 832 -33.98 28.30 -1.76
N ASP A 833 -34.79 29.36 -1.94
CA ASP A 833 -36.04 29.54 -1.16
C ASP A 833 -36.96 28.33 -1.36
N ASP A 834 -37.26 27.97 -2.60
CA ASP A 834 -38.12 26.82 -2.91
C ASP A 834 -37.58 25.48 -2.35
N THR A 835 -36.26 25.31 -2.18
CA THR A 835 -35.67 24.14 -1.48
C THR A 835 -35.82 24.23 0.05
N ILE A 836 -35.58 25.39 0.68
CA ILE A 836 -35.82 25.56 2.12
C ILE A 836 -37.31 25.34 2.45
N GLN A 837 -38.22 25.81 1.59
CA GLN A 837 -39.67 25.60 1.74
C GLN A 837 -40.06 24.11 1.53
N GLN A 838 -39.29 23.34 0.75
CA GLN A 838 -39.46 21.88 0.65
C GLN A 838 -39.01 21.16 1.92
N VAL A 839 -37.90 21.57 2.55
CA VAL A 839 -37.49 21.04 3.87
C VAL A 839 -38.60 21.29 4.90
N LYS A 840 -39.23 22.47 4.88
CA LYS A 840 -40.41 22.80 5.70
C LYS A 840 -41.72 22.09 5.28
N LEU A 841 -41.69 21.14 4.35
CA LEU A 841 -42.80 20.18 4.20
C LEU A 841 -42.68 19.01 5.20
N LEU A 842 -41.50 18.78 5.80
CA LEU A 842 -41.31 17.74 6.80
C LEU A 842 -42.16 17.98 8.06
N ASP A 843 -42.38 19.24 8.44
CA ASP A 843 -43.24 19.69 9.55
C ASP A 843 -44.67 19.12 9.53
N VAL A 844 -45.19 18.75 8.35
CA VAL A 844 -46.60 18.39 8.15
C VAL A 844 -46.81 16.92 7.78
N ILE A 845 -45.75 16.10 7.77
CA ILE A 845 -45.80 14.69 7.37
C ILE A 845 -45.28 13.79 8.50
N GLN A 846 -45.69 12.52 8.50
CA GLN A 846 -45.13 11.55 9.44
C GLN A 846 -43.77 11.07 8.94
N ILE A 847 -42.70 11.74 9.40
CA ILE A 847 -41.31 11.54 8.96
C ILE A 847 -40.89 10.07 9.04
N LYS A 848 -41.30 9.34 10.09
CA LYS A 848 -41.02 7.91 10.24
C LYS A 848 -41.55 7.08 9.06
N ASP A 849 -42.80 7.29 8.67
CA ASP A 849 -43.44 6.53 7.61
C ASP A 849 -42.83 6.89 6.25
N PHE A 850 -42.50 8.17 6.04
CA PHE A 850 -41.76 8.64 4.86
C PHE A 850 -40.37 8.00 4.74
N LEU A 851 -39.61 7.91 5.84
CA LEU A 851 -38.29 7.26 5.86
C LEU A 851 -38.37 5.75 5.64
N LEU A 852 -39.30 5.05 6.32
CA LEU A 852 -39.53 3.62 6.09
C LEU A 852 -39.90 3.35 4.63
N GLN A 853 -40.72 4.21 4.03
CA GLN A 853 -41.10 4.08 2.63
C GLN A 853 -39.95 4.40 1.66
N LYS A 854 -39.05 5.35 1.99
CA LYS A 854 -37.83 5.60 1.19
C LYS A 854 -36.90 4.37 1.19
N LEU A 855 -36.79 3.70 2.34
CA LEU A 855 -35.98 2.48 2.53
C LEU A 855 -36.60 1.21 1.92
N HIS A 856 -37.91 1.19 1.68
CA HIS A 856 -38.59 0.08 0.98
C HIS A 856 -38.43 0.12 -0.55
N ASN A 857 -37.76 1.12 -1.12
CA ASN A 857 -37.37 1.13 -2.53
C ASN A 857 -36.18 0.18 -2.78
N GLN A 858 -35.90 -0.11 -4.07
CA GLN A 858 -34.74 -0.92 -4.46
C GLN A 858 -33.38 -0.24 -4.22
N GLY A 859 -33.35 1.06 -3.93
CA GLY A 859 -32.13 1.79 -3.64
C GLY A 859 -32.37 3.30 -3.45
N PRO A 860 -31.28 4.08 -3.31
CA PRO A 860 -31.31 5.54 -3.31
C PRO A 860 -31.73 6.11 -4.67
N GLY A 861 -32.27 7.32 -4.68
CA GLY A 861 -32.75 7.99 -5.90
C GLY A 861 -31.66 8.77 -6.65
N GLY A 862 -30.65 9.24 -5.93
CA GLY A 862 -29.43 9.87 -6.44
C GLY A 862 -28.43 8.83 -6.94
N THR A 863 -27.64 9.21 -7.94
CA THR A 863 -26.58 8.37 -8.49
C THR A 863 -25.29 8.55 -7.71
N PHE A 864 -24.88 9.79 -7.47
CA PHE A 864 -23.78 10.12 -6.55
C PHE A 864 -23.88 11.56 -6.06
N GLU A 865 -23.42 11.79 -4.83
CA GLU A 865 -23.28 13.12 -4.24
C GLU A 865 -21.84 13.65 -4.43
N ILE A 866 -21.68 14.95 -4.71
CA ILE A 866 -20.37 15.63 -4.70
C ILE A 866 -20.39 16.77 -3.68
N THR A 867 -19.70 16.57 -2.57
CA THR A 867 -19.63 17.49 -1.43
C THR A 867 -18.25 18.13 -1.38
N ASN A 868 -18.13 19.45 -1.57
CA ASN A 868 -16.84 20.13 -1.64
C ASN A 868 -16.74 21.27 -0.63
N LEU A 869 -15.84 21.14 0.34
CA LEU A 869 -15.58 22.14 1.38
C LEU A 869 -14.63 23.26 0.93
N GLY A 870 -14.04 23.17 -0.27
CA GLY A 870 -13.13 24.17 -0.83
C GLY A 870 -11.73 24.14 -0.22
N LEU A 871 -10.96 25.22 -0.46
CA LEU A 871 -9.63 25.41 0.16
C LEU A 871 -9.80 25.94 1.57
N GLN A 872 -9.22 25.22 2.52
CA GLN A 872 -9.14 25.62 3.91
C GLN A 872 -7.72 26.07 4.25
N ASP A 873 -7.66 27.27 4.83
CA ASP A 873 -6.43 27.92 5.27
C ASP A 873 -6.49 28.03 6.80
N PHE A 874 -5.83 27.10 7.49
CA PHE A 874 -5.75 27.11 8.94
C PHE A 874 -4.64 28.05 9.37
N ALA A 875 -5.02 29.17 9.97
CA ALA A 875 -4.14 30.33 10.13
C ALA A 875 -2.86 30.01 10.92
N HIS A 876 -1.72 30.42 10.36
CA HIS A 876 -0.39 30.32 10.98
C HIS A 876 -0.23 31.35 12.11
N HIS A 877 -0.93 31.14 13.22
CA HIS A 877 -0.62 31.82 14.48
C HIS A 877 0.71 31.28 15.04
N ASN A 878 1.35 32.01 15.97
CA ASN A 878 2.60 31.59 16.62
C ASN A 878 2.37 30.49 17.69
N ASN A 879 1.64 29.43 17.32
CA ASN A 879 1.29 28.30 18.18
C ASN A 879 2.25 27.11 18.07
N GLY A 880 3.02 27.03 16.97
CA GLY A 880 3.95 25.94 16.68
C GLY A 880 3.34 24.74 15.94
N PHE A 881 2.10 24.83 15.48
CA PHE A 881 1.40 23.75 14.76
C PHE A 881 1.00 24.19 13.35
N ILE A 882 1.03 23.26 12.41
CA ILE A 882 0.64 23.47 11.01
C ILE A 882 -0.27 22.33 10.59
N VAL A 883 -1.40 22.64 9.96
CA VAL A 883 -2.19 21.63 9.24
C VAL A 883 -1.56 21.41 7.87
N GLU A 884 -1.11 20.18 7.62
CA GLU A 884 -0.62 19.73 6.31
C GLU A 884 -1.80 19.35 5.41
N ASP A 885 -2.61 18.42 5.88
CA ASP A 885 -3.71 17.78 5.16
C ASP A 885 -5.06 17.93 5.86
N LEU A 886 -6.11 17.79 5.07
CA LEU A 886 -7.49 17.75 5.53
C LEU A 886 -8.24 16.68 4.74
N ILE A 887 -8.85 15.74 5.46
CA ILE A 887 -9.73 14.70 4.90
C ILE A 887 -11.14 14.99 5.43
N PHE A 888 -12.13 14.88 4.56
CA PHE A 888 -13.54 14.91 4.91
C PHE A 888 -14.19 13.63 4.33
N ASP A 889 -15.00 12.96 5.13
CA ASP A 889 -15.60 11.65 4.82
C ASP A 889 -16.97 11.52 5.49
N GLU A 890 -17.85 10.76 4.86
CA GLU A 890 -19.28 10.69 5.18
C GLU A 890 -19.81 9.23 5.09
N PRO A 891 -20.71 8.83 6.01
CA PRO A 891 -21.23 7.47 6.03
C PRO A 891 -22.25 7.21 4.91
N GLN A 892 -22.49 5.93 4.61
CA GLN A 892 -23.49 5.49 3.64
C GLN A 892 -24.86 6.18 3.86
N GLY A 893 -25.21 7.07 2.93
CA GLY A 893 -26.44 7.85 2.97
C GLY A 893 -27.69 7.09 2.53
N ILE A 894 -28.83 7.79 2.54
CA ILE A 894 -30.12 7.29 2.02
C ILE A 894 -30.63 8.06 0.80
N SER A 895 -29.83 8.98 0.25
CA SER A 895 -30.18 9.77 -0.95
C SER A 895 -29.50 9.26 -2.20
N ASP A 896 -28.21 8.95 -2.09
CA ASP A 896 -27.32 8.61 -3.20
C ASP A 896 -26.66 7.24 -3.02
N ILE A 897 -26.16 6.66 -4.12
CA ILE A 897 -25.56 5.33 -4.12
C ILE A 897 -24.15 5.34 -3.53
N PHE A 898 -23.33 6.32 -3.92
CA PHE A 898 -22.00 6.58 -3.36
C PHE A 898 -21.76 8.09 -3.24
N THR A 899 -20.76 8.51 -2.48
CA THR A 899 -20.40 9.93 -2.30
C THR A 899 -18.95 10.20 -2.70
N GLY A 900 -18.70 11.39 -3.23
CA GLY A 900 -17.37 11.95 -3.42
C GLY A 900 -17.23 13.21 -2.57
N SER A 901 -16.46 13.13 -1.49
CA SER A 901 -16.33 14.20 -0.51
C SER A 901 -14.93 14.82 -0.58
N ILE A 902 -14.86 16.15 -0.77
CA ILE A 902 -13.64 16.87 -1.16
C ILE A 902 -13.27 17.93 -0.12
N ALA A 903 -12.00 17.93 0.28
CA ALA A 903 -11.39 18.96 1.10
C ALA A 903 -9.99 19.29 0.57
N THR A 904 -9.60 20.58 0.62
CA THR A 904 -8.33 21.05 0.07
C THR A 904 -7.56 21.89 1.08
N THR A 905 -6.24 21.73 1.16
CA THR A 905 -5.31 22.59 1.90
C THR A 905 -4.25 23.19 0.96
N LYS A 906 -3.48 24.17 1.47
CA LYS A 906 -2.35 24.77 0.71
C LYS A 906 -1.08 23.92 0.70
N LYS A 907 -0.99 22.88 1.54
CA LYS A 907 0.18 22.00 1.68
C LYS A 907 -0.07 20.63 1.02
N GLY A 908 -0.91 19.79 1.63
CA GLY A 908 -1.27 18.47 1.13
C GLY A 908 -2.00 18.48 -0.22
N GLY A 909 -2.66 19.58 -0.58
CA GLY A 909 -3.38 19.71 -1.85
C GLY A 909 -4.86 19.37 -1.70
N MET A 910 -5.45 18.70 -2.69
CA MET A 910 -6.86 18.32 -2.67
C MET A 910 -7.02 16.82 -2.40
N ASN A 911 -7.73 16.47 -1.33
CA ASN A 911 -8.14 15.11 -1.04
C ASN A 911 -9.59 14.89 -1.50
N ILE A 912 -9.83 13.79 -2.22
CA ILE A 912 -11.16 13.30 -2.57
C ILE A 912 -11.35 11.94 -1.89
N CYS A 913 -12.22 11.87 -0.88
CA CYS A 913 -12.70 10.60 -0.34
C CYS A 913 -13.87 10.09 -1.19
N ILE A 914 -13.80 8.85 -1.67
CA ILE A 914 -14.86 8.19 -2.43
C ILE A 914 -15.37 7.01 -1.60
N SER A 915 -16.64 7.09 -1.18
CA SER A 915 -17.28 6.16 -0.24
C SER A 915 -18.30 5.30 -1.00
N ILE A 916 -17.90 4.09 -1.40
CA ILE A 916 -18.64 3.19 -2.31
C ILE A 916 -19.20 1.98 -1.54
N PRO A 917 -20.47 1.57 -1.70
CA PRO A 917 -20.98 0.35 -1.08
C PRO A 917 -20.26 -0.92 -1.59
N GLU A 918 -19.72 -1.70 -0.65
CA GLU A 918 -19.10 -3.04 -0.83
C GLU A 918 -19.83 -3.95 -1.84
N THR A 919 -21.16 -3.88 -1.92
CA THR A 919 -22.00 -4.67 -2.87
C THR A 919 -21.86 -4.29 -4.34
N ILE A 920 -21.32 -3.11 -4.66
CA ILE A 920 -21.09 -2.64 -6.04
C ILE A 920 -19.63 -2.28 -6.33
N ASP A 921 -18.76 -2.38 -5.33
CA ASP A 921 -17.32 -2.10 -5.45
C ASP A 921 -16.68 -2.83 -6.63
N TYR A 922 -16.89 -4.16 -6.75
CA TYR A 922 -16.45 -4.94 -7.91
C TYR A 922 -16.95 -4.41 -9.26
N GLN A 923 -18.14 -3.79 -9.31
CA GLN A 923 -18.71 -3.18 -10.53
C GLN A 923 -18.12 -1.79 -10.83
N LEU A 924 -17.38 -1.22 -9.89
CA LEU A 924 -16.72 0.09 -9.93
C LEU A 924 -15.21 -0.02 -9.62
N SER A 925 -14.63 -1.21 -9.72
CA SER A 925 -13.24 -1.50 -9.33
C SER A 925 -12.24 -0.59 -10.03
N ASN A 926 -12.44 -0.38 -11.34
CA ASN A 926 -11.62 0.52 -12.15
C ASN A 926 -12.04 2.00 -12.05
N PHE A 927 -13.15 2.35 -11.37
CA PHE A 927 -13.64 3.73 -11.27
C PHE A 927 -12.64 4.62 -10.54
N TYR A 928 -12.09 4.15 -9.41
CA TYR A 928 -11.06 4.87 -8.65
C TYR A 928 -9.81 5.13 -9.50
N GLU A 929 -9.32 4.11 -10.21
CA GLU A 929 -8.13 4.22 -11.06
C GLU A 929 -8.37 5.11 -12.29
N GLU A 930 -9.50 4.95 -13.00
CA GLU A 930 -9.85 5.81 -14.14
C GLU A 930 -10.05 7.28 -13.70
N VAL A 931 -10.61 7.53 -12.51
CA VAL A 931 -10.70 8.90 -11.95
C VAL A 931 -9.31 9.44 -11.62
N ASN A 932 -8.44 8.65 -10.97
CA ASN A 932 -7.05 9.07 -10.69
C ASN A 932 -6.29 9.42 -11.98
N ASN A 933 -6.31 8.50 -12.94
CA ASN A 933 -5.69 8.67 -14.25
C ASN A 933 -6.21 9.93 -14.97
N TYR A 934 -7.49 10.29 -14.81
CA TYR A 934 -8.05 11.51 -15.38
C TYR A 934 -7.41 12.80 -14.80
N PHE A 935 -7.07 12.80 -13.51
CA PHE A 935 -6.39 13.93 -12.86
C PHE A 935 -4.86 13.90 -13.08
N ASP A 936 -4.26 12.73 -13.33
CA ASP A 936 -2.84 12.57 -13.65
C ASP A 936 -2.45 12.97 -15.09
N MET A 937 -3.43 13.27 -15.95
CA MET A 937 -3.20 13.81 -17.30
C MET A 937 -2.83 15.32 -17.33
N PHE A 938 -2.67 15.99 -16.18
CA PHE A 938 -2.57 17.48 -16.06
C PHE A 938 -1.46 18.02 -15.14
#